data_AF-A0A1H9PWM1-F1
#
_entry.id   AF-A0A1H9PWM1-F1
#
_cell.length_a   1.000
_cell.length_b   1.000
_cell.length_c   1.000
_cell.angle_alpha   90.00
_cell.angle_beta   90.00
_cell.angle_gamma   90.00
#
_symmetry.space_group_name_H-M   'P 1'
#
loop_
_entity.id
_entity.type
_entity.pdbx_description
1 polymer ?
#
loop_
_entity_poly.entity_id
_entity_poly.type
_entity_poly.pdbx_seq_one_letter_code
_entity_poly.pdbx_strand_id
1 'polypeptide(L)'
;QEKALLKGDVIADAQTAGLTAIENPTGVTLTTDGIKVDGLTTAIIRLAKVDPQAEHDKKVAEAVKKVKALDDLTSDEQQKFIDELQATQIGDDLDAIVKKAEDLAAQKQAHAAKVAEAKKEIAAMEGLTDEEKSDFNTKLDATTVGTDLTPIITEAQNLSDQHIADQAQAEHDAKVAEAKKEIAAMEGLTDEEKSDFNTKLDNTKVGDNLDPIIEEAQNLSDQHIADQAQAEHDAKVAEAKKQIEAMPGLTDTEKADFNTKLDATTVGDNLDPIIDEAQNLSDQHIAEQKQAHAAKVAEAKKEIAAMEGLTDEEKSDFNTKLDATTVGTDLTPIITEAQNLSDQHIADQAQAEHDKKVVEAKKQIAAMEGLTDEEKSDFNTKLDNTKVGDNLDPIIDEAQNLSDQHIADQAQAEHDAKVAEAKKQIEAMPGLSDDEKSDFNTKLDATKVGDNLDQIIEEAQNLSDQHIADQAQAEHDAKVAEAKKQIEAMEGLTDEEKSDFNTKLDATTVGTDLTPIITEAQNLSDQHIADQAQAEHDAKVAEAKKQIEAMPGLSDTEKADFNTKLDNTKVGDNLDPIIEEAQNLSDQHIADQAQAEHDAKVAEAKKQIEAMEGLTDTEKADFNTKLDATKVGDNLDPIIDEAQNLSDQHIAEQKPSKQRGWIKENGNWFYYKEDGQKAIGWLPE
;
A
#
# COMPACT_ATOMS: atom_id res chain seq x y z
N GLN A 1 -90.86 -27.28 -180.20
CA GLN A 1 -92.28 -27.65 -180.34
C GLN A 1 -93.07 -27.00 -179.21
N GLU A 2 -94.40 -27.15 -179.19
CA GLU A 2 -95.21 -27.07 -177.95
C GLU A 2 -94.68 -28.10 -176.90
N LYS A 3 -95.03 -28.11 -175.60
CA LYS A 3 -96.04 -27.41 -174.77
C LYS A 3 -95.62 -27.52 -173.27
N ALA A 4 -96.55 -27.22 -172.35
CA ALA A 4 -96.54 -27.55 -170.91
C ALA A 4 -95.53 -26.76 -170.04
N LEU A 5 -95.82 -25.53 -169.59
CA LEU A 5 -96.86 -25.06 -168.64
C LEU A 5 -96.36 -24.91 -167.19
N LEU A 6 -95.91 -23.68 -166.91
CA LEU A 6 -96.14 -23.03 -165.63
C LEU A 6 -97.66 -23.01 -165.29
N LYS A 7 -98.00 -22.75 -164.03
CA LYS A 7 -99.22 -21.97 -163.74
C LYS A 7 -98.90 -20.53 -164.20
N GLY A 8 -99.61 -20.00 -165.20
CA GLY A 8 -99.44 -18.60 -165.64
C GLY A 8 -99.76 -17.60 -164.53
N ASP A 9 -99.22 -16.38 -164.52
CA ASP A 9 -98.52 -15.65 -165.60
C ASP A 9 -97.13 -15.12 -165.16
N VAL A 10 -96.11 -15.06 -166.05
CA VAL A 10 -95.54 -13.86 -166.72
C VAL A 10 -95.09 -12.76 -165.74
N ILE A 11 -93.82 -12.33 -165.70
CA ILE A 11 -93.17 -11.33 -166.59
C ILE A 11 -91.64 -11.60 -166.80
N ALA A 12 -91.13 -11.10 -167.93
CA ALA A 12 -89.78 -10.95 -168.52
C ALA A 12 -88.51 -10.95 -167.58
N ASP A 13 -87.27 -11.11 -168.08
CA ASP A 13 -86.76 -10.83 -169.44
C ASP A 13 -85.54 -11.68 -169.90
N ALA A 14 -85.27 -11.66 -171.21
CA ALA A 14 -84.02 -11.90 -171.98
C ALA A 14 -82.98 -12.94 -171.51
N GLN A 15 -82.42 -13.84 -172.33
CA GLN A 15 -82.50 -14.27 -173.76
C GLN A 15 -81.69 -15.61 -173.83
N THR A 16 -81.63 -16.55 -174.80
CA THR A 16 -82.20 -16.93 -176.13
C THR A 16 -81.58 -18.31 -176.47
N ALA A 17 -81.97 -19.16 -177.44
CA ALA A 17 -83.18 -19.48 -178.24
C ALA A 17 -82.77 -20.69 -179.16
N GLY A 18 -83.62 -21.50 -179.81
CA GLY A 18 -85.09 -21.60 -179.85
C GLY A 18 -85.59 -23.01 -179.44
N LEU A 19 -86.79 -23.51 -179.77
CA LEU A 19 -87.84 -23.11 -180.75
C LEU A 19 -87.51 -23.51 -182.22
N THR A 20 -88.47 -23.82 -183.11
CA THR A 20 -89.90 -23.42 -183.18
C THR A 20 -90.95 -24.53 -182.86
N ALA A 21 -91.92 -24.82 -183.75
CA ALA A 21 -93.28 -25.26 -183.37
C ALA A 21 -94.01 -26.20 -184.39
N ILE A 22 -95.32 -26.42 -184.14
CA ILE A 22 -96.29 -27.27 -184.86
C ILE A 22 -96.99 -26.48 -185.99
N GLU A 23 -97.42 -27.13 -187.08
CA GLU A 23 -98.83 -27.14 -187.56
C GLU A 23 -99.12 -28.09 -188.75
N ASN A 24 -100.41 -28.25 -189.06
CA ASN A 24 -101.09 -29.27 -189.89
C ASN A 24 -101.21 -28.86 -191.38
N PRO A 25 -101.81 -29.64 -192.33
CA PRO A 25 -102.18 -31.07 -192.37
C PRO A 25 -101.87 -31.75 -193.75
N THR A 26 -102.58 -32.84 -194.08
CA THR A 26 -102.73 -33.56 -195.38
C THR A 26 -101.66 -34.58 -195.79
N GLY A 27 -102.08 -35.77 -196.24
CA GLY A 27 -101.16 -36.79 -196.77
C GLY A 27 -101.74 -38.21 -197.01
N VAL A 28 -102.43 -38.80 -196.02
CA VAL A 28 -102.95 -40.20 -196.09
C VAL A 28 -104.31 -40.31 -195.39
N THR A 29 -105.23 -41.11 -195.94
CA THR A 29 -106.61 -41.27 -195.43
C THR A 29 -107.04 -42.73 -195.43
N LEU A 30 -107.81 -43.18 -194.43
CA LEU A 30 -108.59 -44.42 -194.52
C LEU A 30 -109.81 -44.23 -195.42
N THR A 31 -110.15 -45.26 -196.20
CA THR A 31 -111.45 -45.44 -196.86
C THR A 31 -111.97 -46.85 -196.58
N THR A 32 -113.28 -47.06 -196.73
CA THR A 32 -114.00 -48.26 -196.28
C THR A 32 -113.60 -49.57 -196.97
N ASP A 33 -112.94 -49.48 -198.13
CA ASP A 33 -112.57 -50.63 -198.97
C ASP A 33 -111.04 -50.81 -199.09
N GLY A 34 -110.28 -50.17 -198.19
CA GLY A 34 -108.83 -50.36 -198.04
C GLY A 34 -107.95 -49.23 -198.62
N ILE A 35 -106.79 -49.03 -198.00
CA ILE A 35 -105.83 -47.98 -198.40
C ILE A 35 -104.97 -48.45 -199.58
N LYS A 36 -104.98 -47.66 -200.66
CA LYS A 36 -104.04 -47.76 -201.79
C LYS A 36 -102.96 -46.68 -201.67
N VAL A 37 -101.73 -46.98 -202.07
CA VAL A 37 -100.64 -46.01 -202.20
C VAL A 37 -100.06 -46.09 -203.61
N ASP A 38 -100.24 -45.04 -204.42
CA ASP A 38 -99.64 -44.91 -205.75
C ASP A 38 -98.43 -43.95 -205.69
N GLY A 39 -97.25 -44.40 -206.14
CA GLY A 39 -96.03 -43.56 -206.19
C GLY A 39 -94.75 -44.30 -205.82
N LEU A 40 -94.26 -45.15 -206.73
CA LEU A 40 -93.08 -45.99 -206.48
C LEU A 40 -91.74 -45.27 -206.75
N THR A 41 -90.88 -45.22 -205.73
CA THR A 41 -89.43 -45.44 -205.90
C THR A 41 -88.90 -46.32 -204.77
N THR A 42 -88.15 -47.37 -205.12
CA THR A 42 -87.80 -48.51 -204.24
C THR A 42 -86.70 -48.20 -203.21
N ALA A 43 -86.97 -48.35 -201.91
CA ALA A 43 -85.92 -48.62 -200.89
C ALA A 43 -86.46 -49.15 -199.52
N ILE A 44 -86.68 -50.46 -199.44
CA ILE A 44 -86.39 -51.36 -198.30
C ILE A 44 -86.64 -50.85 -196.85
N ILE A 45 -87.61 -51.45 -196.17
CA ILE A 45 -87.66 -51.54 -194.69
C ILE A 45 -86.52 -52.47 -194.21
N ARG A 46 -85.74 -52.05 -193.20
CA ARG A 46 -84.90 -52.94 -192.39
C ARG A 46 -85.27 -52.81 -190.91
N LEU A 47 -85.75 -53.89 -190.30
CA LEU A 47 -85.61 -54.04 -188.85
C LEU A 47 -84.13 -54.29 -188.56
N ALA A 48 -83.48 -53.37 -187.85
CA ALA A 48 -82.20 -53.65 -187.21
C ALA A 48 -82.48 -54.42 -185.91
N LYS A 49 -81.84 -55.58 -185.73
CA LYS A 49 -81.69 -56.13 -184.37
C LYS A 49 -80.81 -55.18 -183.58
N VAL A 50 -81.34 -54.64 -182.48
CA VAL A 50 -80.48 -54.18 -181.38
C VAL A 50 -80.04 -55.44 -180.64
N ASP A 51 -78.75 -55.58 -180.37
CA ASP A 51 -78.21 -56.70 -179.60
C ASP A 51 -78.27 -56.38 -178.10
N PRO A 52 -79.04 -57.12 -177.28
CA PRO A 52 -79.15 -56.84 -175.85
C PRO A 52 -77.82 -56.96 -175.09
N GLN A 53 -76.88 -57.78 -175.57
CA GLN A 53 -75.58 -57.97 -174.91
C GLN A 53 -74.74 -56.70 -174.97
N ALA A 54 -74.73 -56.01 -176.10
CA ALA A 54 -73.90 -54.82 -176.31
C ALA A 54 -74.27 -53.64 -175.38
N GLU A 55 -75.54 -53.49 -175.01
CA GLU A 55 -75.99 -52.45 -174.05
C GLU A 55 -75.77 -52.89 -172.59
N HIS A 56 -75.72 -54.20 -172.31
CA HIS A 56 -75.31 -54.73 -171.01
C HIS A 56 -73.81 -54.48 -170.76
N ASP A 57 -72.95 -54.89 -171.69
CA ASP A 57 -71.49 -54.78 -171.56
C ASP A 57 -71.03 -53.32 -171.41
N LYS A 58 -71.75 -52.38 -172.06
CA LYS A 58 -71.56 -50.95 -171.89
C LYS A 58 -71.88 -50.47 -170.47
N LYS A 59 -72.96 -50.95 -169.86
CA LYS A 59 -73.31 -50.62 -168.46
C LYS A 59 -72.32 -51.21 -167.47
N VAL A 60 -71.83 -52.43 -167.71
CA VAL A 60 -70.72 -53.01 -166.93
C VAL A 60 -69.49 -52.10 -167.00
N ALA A 61 -69.12 -51.60 -168.19
CA ALA A 61 -68.00 -50.69 -168.34
C ALA A 61 -68.18 -49.33 -167.62
N GLU A 62 -69.39 -48.79 -167.60
CA GLU A 62 -69.71 -47.57 -166.82
C GLU A 62 -69.67 -47.83 -165.30
N ALA A 63 -70.21 -48.96 -164.82
CA ALA A 63 -70.15 -49.36 -163.42
C ALA A 63 -68.70 -49.60 -162.94
N VAL A 64 -67.89 -50.30 -163.75
CA VAL A 64 -66.44 -50.48 -163.52
C VAL A 64 -65.71 -49.14 -163.43
N LYS A 65 -66.12 -48.13 -164.21
CA LYS A 65 -65.56 -46.79 -164.15
C LYS A 65 -65.95 -46.05 -162.85
N LYS A 66 -67.17 -46.24 -162.32
CA LYS A 66 -67.55 -45.72 -161.00
C LYS A 66 -66.67 -46.30 -159.90
N VAL A 67 -66.51 -47.63 -159.84
CA VAL A 67 -65.68 -48.33 -158.84
C VAL A 67 -64.22 -47.86 -158.88
N LYS A 68 -63.64 -47.65 -160.07
CA LYS A 68 -62.27 -47.13 -160.25
C LYS A 68 -62.08 -45.67 -159.84
N ALA A 69 -63.14 -44.94 -159.51
CA ALA A 69 -63.09 -43.56 -159.05
C ALA A 69 -63.29 -43.44 -157.52
N LEU A 70 -63.29 -44.56 -156.80
CA LEU A 70 -63.38 -44.62 -155.34
C LEU A 70 -61.96 -44.72 -154.75
N ASP A 71 -61.30 -43.57 -154.64
CA ASP A 71 -59.89 -43.47 -154.22
C ASP A 71 -59.64 -43.94 -152.77
N ASP A 72 -60.67 -43.98 -151.91
CA ASP A 72 -60.61 -44.56 -150.55
C ASP A 72 -60.51 -46.12 -150.54
N LEU A 73 -60.75 -46.78 -151.68
CA LEU A 73 -60.56 -48.23 -151.84
C LEU A 73 -59.17 -48.56 -152.38
N THR A 74 -58.55 -49.63 -151.90
CA THR A 74 -57.29 -50.11 -152.49
C THR A 74 -57.54 -50.71 -153.88
N SER A 75 -56.51 -50.77 -154.73
CA SER A 75 -56.62 -51.37 -156.06
C SER A 75 -57.16 -52.81 -156.02
N ASP A 76 -56.84 -53.59 -154.98
CA ASP A 76 -57.32 -54.97 -154.79
C ASP A 76 -58.80 -55.02 -154.38
N GLU A 77 -59.29 -54.01 -153.66
CA GLU A 77 -60.70 -53.88 -153.28
C GLU A 77 -61.54 -53.40 -154.44
N GLN A 78 -61.07 -52.36 -155.16
CA GLN A 78 -61.64 -51.95 -156.44
C GLN A 78 -61.72 -53.15 -157.39
N GLN A 79 -60.64 -53.91 -157.53
CA GLN A 79 -60.59 -55.05 -158.46
C GLN A 79 -61.61 -56.14 -158.11
N LYS A 80 -61.83 -56.46 -156.82
CA LYS A 80 -62.88 -57.41 -156.40
C LYS A 80 -64.28 -56.99 -156.88
N PHE A 81 -64.65 -55.72 -156.73
CA PHE A 81 -65.95 -55.22 -157.22
C PHE A 81 -65.98 -55.13 -158.75
N ILE A 82 -64.85 -54.88 -159.42
CA ILE A 82 -64.74 -54.88 -160.88
C ILE A 82 -64.92 -56.31 -161.44
N ASP A 83 -64.35 -57.32 -160.78
CA ASP A 83 -64.52 -58.73 -161.13
C ASP A 83 -65.98 -59.18 -160.87
N GLU A 84 -66.59 -58.76 -159.75
CA GLU A 84 -68.01 -59.01 -159.45
C GLU A 84 -68.92 -58.38 -160.52
N LEU A 85 -68.62 -57.16 -160.98
CA LEU A 85 -69.32 -56.50 -162.09
C LEU A 85 -69.13 -57.21 -163.43
N GLN A 86 -67.93 -57.70 -163.75
CA GLN A 86 -67.64 -58.37 -165.03
C GLN A 86 -68.26 -59.77 -165.15
N ALA A 87 -68.65 -60.40 -164.03
CA ALA A 87 -69.29 -61.71 -163.99
C ALA A 87 -70.82 -61.69 -164.25
N THR A 88 -71.42 -60.51 -164.34
CA THR A 88 -72.88 -60.31 -164.43
C THR A 88 -73.51 -60.69 -165.77
N GLN A 89 -74.82 -60.92 -165.76
CA GLN A 89 -75.65 -61.27 -166.91
C GLN A 89 -76.83 -60.29 -167.09
N ILE A 90 -77.43 -60.33 -168.28
CA ILE A 90 -78.52 -59.42 -168.68
C ILE A 90 -79.74 -59.56 -167.76
N GLY A 91 -79.83 -58.69 -166.76
CA GLY A 91 -80.89 -58.67 -165.74
C GLY A 91 -80.38 -58.39 -164.33
N ASP A 92 -79.07 -58.53 -164.09
CA ASP A 92 -78.45 -58.33 -162.77
C ASP A 92 -78.35 -56.84 -162.38
N ASP A 93 -78.32 -56.58 -161.07
CA ASP A 93 -78.24 -55.23 -160.49
C ASP A 93 -76.77 -54.77 -160.33
N LEU A 94 -76.28 -54.08 -161.36
CA LEU A 94 -74.95 -53.47 -161.37
C LEU A 94 -74.79 -52.34 -160.35
N ASP A 95 -75.84 -51.56 -160.10
CA ASP A 95 -75.78 -50.43 -159.18
C ASP A 95 -75.72 -50.90 -157.72
N ALA A 96 -76.27 -52.09 -157.40
CA ALA A 96 -76.06 -52.72 -156.09
C ALA A 96 -74.59 -53.08 -155.83
N ILE A 97 -73.83 -53.54 -156.84
CA ILE A 97 -72.40 -53.86 -156.69
C ILE A 97 -71.56 -52.58 -156.55
N VAL A 98 -71.83 -51.57 -157.40
CA VAL A 98 -71.22 -50.24 -157.26
C VAL A 98 -71.50 -49.67 -155.87
N LYS A 99 -72.73 -49.78 -155.38
CA LYS A 99 -73.11 -49.23 -154.08
C LYS A 99 -72.40 -49.94 -152.91
N LYS A 100 -72.14 -51.25 -152.95
CA LYS A 100 -71.26 -51.90 -151.96
C LYS A 100 -69.87 -51.26 -151.92
N ALA A 101 -69.33 -50.89 -153.08
CA ALA A 101 -68.03 -50.24 -153.18
C ALA A 101 -68.08 -48.80 -152.63
N GLU A 102 -69.10 -48.02 -152.99
CA GLU A 102 -69.35 -46.67 -152.45
C GLU A 102 -69.54 -46.69 -150.92
N ASP A 103 -70.34 -47.62 -150.41
CA ASP A 103 -70.61 -47.79 -148.98
C ASP A 103 -69.35 -48.25 -148.22
N LEU A 104 -68.45 -49.05 -148.82
CA LEU A 104 -67.16 -49.43 -148.21
C LEU A 104 -66.14 -48.27 -148.24
N ALA A 105 -66.09 -47.49 -149.34
CA ALA A 105 -65.28 -46.28 -149.44
C ALA A 105 -65.68 -45.27 -148.36
N ALA A 106 -66.98 -45.00 -148.23
CA ALA A 106 -67.53 -44.14 -147.18
C ALA A 106 -67.23 -44.65 -145.76
N GLN A 107 -67.29 -45.97 -145.53
CA GLN A 107 -66.89 -46.57 -144.25
C GLN A 107 -65.40 -46.41 -143.95
N LYS A 108 -64.51 -46.51 -144.94
CA LYS A 108 -63.07 -46.25 -144.79
C LYS A 108 -62.79 -44.78 -144.47
N GLN A 109 -63.40 -43.86 -145.20
CA GLN A 109 -63.27 -42.43 -144.96
C GLN A 109 -63.80 -42.05 -143.57
N ALA A 110 -64.92 -42.62 -143.14
CA ALA A 110 -65.47 -42.43 -141.79
C ALA A 110 -64.58 -43.05 -140.69
N HIS A 111 -63.90 -44.17 -140.96
CA HIS A 111 -62.93 -44.77 -140.04
C HIS A 111 -61.68 -43.90 -139.90
N ALA A 112 -61.12 -43.42 -141.01
CA ALA A 112 -59.98 -42.51 -141.02
C ALA A 112 -60.27 -41.19 -140.27
N ALA A 113 -61.48 -40.63 -140.43
CA ALA A 113 -61.92 -39.45 -139.69
C ALA A 113 -62.01 -39.71 -138.17
N LYS A 114 -62.49 -40.88 -137.74
CA LYS A 114 -62.51 -41.28 -136.32
C LYS A 114 -61.10 -41.48 -135.75
N VAL A 115 -60.20 -42.10 -136.52
CA VAL A 115 -58.78 -42.24 -136.14
C VAL A 115 -58.14 -40.85 -135.97
N ALA A 116 -58.39 -39.91 -136.89
CA ALA A 116 -57.83 -38.56 -136.80
C ALA A 116 -58.29 -37.78 -135.55
N GLU A 117 -59.57 -37.88 -135.15
CA GLU A 117 -60.07 -37.23 -133.93
C GLU A 117 -59.56 -37.93 -132.66
N ALA A 118 -59.52 -39.28 -132.63
CA ALA A 118 -58.94 -40.05 -131.52
C ALA A 118 -57.47 -39.70 -131.26
N LYS A 119 -56.67 -39.50 -132.32
CA LYS A 119 -55.29 -39.02 -132.21
C LYS A 119 -55.19 -37.61 -131.61
N LYS A 120 -56.17 -36.75 -131.90
CA LYS A 120 -56.25 -35.37 -131.40
C LYS A 120 -56.69 -35.31 -129.94
N GLU A 121 -57.57 -36.22 -129.50
CA GLU A 121 -57.88 -36.41 -128.07
C GLU A 121 -56.63 -36.85 -127.28
N ILE A 122 -55.91 -37.86 -127.77
CA ILE A 122 -54.70 -38.38 -127.11
C ILE A 122 -53.55 -37.35 -127.11
N ALA A 123 -53.40 -36.56 -128.18
CA ALA A 123 -52.41 -35.48 -128.21
C ALA A 123 -52.65 -34.41 -127.12
N ALA A 124 -53.91 -34.17 -126.76
CA ALA A 124 -54.33 -33.18 -125.76
C ALA A 124 -54.26 -33.67 -124.31
N MET A 125 -53.97 -34.95 -124.06
CA MET A 125 -53.77 -35.49 -122.70
C MET A 125 -52.48 -34.94 -122.10
N GLU A 126 -52.54 -34.23 -120.97
CA GLU A 126 -51.37 -33.55 -120.39
C GLU A 126 -50.42 -34.50 -119.65
N GLY A 127 -50.91 -35.62 -119.11
CA GLY A 127 -50.10 -36.58 -118.34
C GLY A 127 -49.30 -37.59 -119.17
N LEU A 128 -49.54 -37.68 -120.49
CA LEU A 128 -48.79 -38.59 -121.37
C LEU A 128 -47.56 -37.90 -121.97
N THR A 129 -46.44 -38.63 -122.00
CA THR A 129 -45.23 -38.22 -122.72
C THR A 129 -45.43 -38.29 -124.25
N ASP A 130 -44.57 -37.61 -125.00
CA ASP A 130 -44.59 -37.65 -126.47
C ASP A 130 -44.35 -39.07 -127.03
N GLU A 131 -43.60 -39.92 -126.31
CA GLU A 131 -43.33 -41.31 -126.70
C GLU A 131 -44.59 -42.17 -126.52
N GLU A 132 -45.29 -42.06 -125.38
CA GLU A 132 -46.56 -42.78 -125.14
C GLU A 132 -47.66 -42.33 -126.11
N LYS A 133 -47.76 -41.01 -126.37
CA LYS A 133 -48.65 -40.47 -127.40
C LYS A 133 -48.33 -41.07 -128.78
N SER A 134 -47.05 -41.25 -129.12
CA SER A 134 -46.62 -41.90 -130.37
C SER A 134 -47.04 -43.38 -130.44
N ASP A 135 -46.92 -44.13 -129.33
CA ASP A 135 -47.34 -45.53 -129.26
C ASP A 135 -48.86 -45.69 -129.40
N PHE A 136 -49.66 -44.85 -128.72
CA PHE A 136 -51.11 -44.82 -128.91
C PHE A 136 -51.53 -44.39 -130.32
N ASN A 137 -50.84 -43.41 -130.91
CA ASN A 137 -51.04 -43.03 -132.31
C ASN A 137 -50.76 -44.21 -133.27
N THR A 138 -49.76 -45.03 -132.96
CA THR A 138 -49.40 -46.24 -133.72
C THR A 138 -50.44 -47.35 -133.54
N LYS A 139 -50.95 -47.56 -132.31
CA LYS A 139 -52.11 -48.46 -132.05
C LYS A 139 -53.33 -48.06 -132.88
N LEU A 140 -53.61 -46.75 -133.00
CA LEU A 140 -54.73 -46.22 -133.78
C LEU A 140 -54.57 -46.43 -135.29
N ASP A 141 -53.38 -46.20 -135.86
CA ASP A 141 -53.12 -46.41 -137.30
C ASP A 141 -53.25 -47.88 -137.73
N ALA A 142 -53.01 -48.83 -136.82
CA ALA A 142 -53.15 -50.25 -137.10
C ALA A 142 -54.61 -50.76 -137.15
N THR A 143 -55.60 -49.90 -136.86
CA THR A 143 -57.02 -50.29 -136.79
C THR A 143 -57.67 -50.41 -138.17
N THR A 144 -58.61 -51.35 -138.30
CA THR A 144 -59.37 -51.58 -139.55
C THR A 144 -60.84 -51.18 -139.39
N VAL A 145 -61.53 -50.97 -140.52
CA VAL A 145 -62.94 -50.55 -140.54
C VAL A 145 -63.81 -51.45 -139.66
N GLY A 146 -64.53 -50.84 -138.72
CA GLY A 146 -65.39 -51.54 -137.75
C GLY A 146 -64.72 -51.84 -136.41
N THR A 147 -63.43 -51.51 -136.25
CA THR A 147 -62.75 -51.53 -134.93
C THR A 147 -63.32 -50.41 -134.05
N ASP A 148 -63.61 -50.72 -132.79
CA ASP A 148 -63.90 -49.71 -131.77
C ASP A 148 -62.59 -49.09 -131.26
N LEU A 149 -62.49 -47.76 -131.30
CA LEU A 149 -61.32 -47.00 -130.85
C LEU A 149 -61.39 -46.64 -129.35
N THR A 150 -62.59 -46.72 -128.76
CA THR A 150 -62.84 -46.34 -127.35
C THR A 150 -61.89 -47.00 -126.36
N PRO A 151 -61.50 -48.30 -126.49
CA PRO A 151 -60.55 -48.93 -125.57
C PRO A 151 -59.15 -48.30 -125.61
N ILE A 152 -58.68 -47.86 -126.78
CA ILE A 152 -57.34 -47.27 -126.97
C ILE A 152 -57.30 -45.87 -126.35
N ILE A 153 -58.36 -45.07 -126.56
CA ILE A 153 -58.51 -43.74 -125.94
C ILE A 153 -58.65 -43.89 -124.41
N THR A 154 -59.37 -44.89 -123.93
CA THR A 154 -59.53 -45.18 -122.50
C THR A 154 -58.22 -45.63 -121.84
N GLU A 155 -57.42 -46.45 -122.53
CA GLU A 155 -56.09 -46.86 -122.07
C GLU A 155 -55.15 -45.66 -121.94
N ALA A 156 -55.18 -44.74 -122.91
CA ALA A 156 -54.43 -43.49 -122.89
C ALA A 156 -54.89 -42.53 -121.78
N GLN A 157 -56.21 -42.35 -121.63
CA GLN A 157 -56.84 -41.52 -120.59
C GLN A 157 -56.42 -42.01 -119.19
N ASN A 158 -56.57 -43.31 -118.91
CA ASN A 158 -56.23 -43.89 -117.62
C ASN A 158 -54.74 -43.71 -117.26
N LEU A 159 -53.84 -43.82 -118.25
CA LEU A 159 -52.40 -43.62 -118.04
C LEU A 159 -52.06 -42.13 -117.82
N SER A 160 -52.71 -41.22 -118.54
CA SER A 160 -52.61 -39.77 -118.29
C SER A 160 -53.06 -39.41 -116.87
N ASP A 161 -54.22 -39.92 -116.45
CA ASP A 161 -54.82 -39.64 -115.16
C ASP A 161 -53.98 -40.26 -114.02
N GLN A 162 -53.37 -41.44 -114.25
CA GLN A 162 -52.40 -42.04 -113.34
C GLN A 162 -51.14 -41.17 -113.20
N HIS A 163 -50.51 -40.74 -114.30
CA HIS A 163 -49.30 -39.92 -114.24
C HIS A 163 -49.52 -38.58 -113.50
N ILE A 164 -50.70 -37.96 -113.67
CA ILE A 164 -51.07 -36.74 -112.93
C ILE A 164 -51.20 -37.04 -111.43
N ALA A 165 -51.75 -38.19 -111.05
CA ALA A 165 -51.83 -38.61 -109.65
C ALA A 165 -50.46 -38.97 -109.05
N ASP A 166 -49.61 -39.69 -109.80
CA ASP A 166 -48.26 -40.07 -109.39
C ASP A 166 -47.36 -38.84 -109.22
N GLN A 167 -47.48 -37.82 -110.10
CA GLN A 167 -46.80 -36.53 -109.91
C GLN A 167 -47.31 -35.80 -108.66
N ALA A 168 -48.63 -35.71 -108.45
CA ALA A 168 -49.20 -35.03 -107.30
C ALA A 168 -48.79 -35.69 -105.96
N GLN A 169 -48.65 -37.02 -105.95
CA GLN A 169 -48.08 -37.76 -104.82
C GLN A 169 -46.59 -37.46 -104.63
N ALA A 170 -45.78 -37.46 -105.70
CA ALA A 170 -44.35 -37.13 -105.61
C ALA A 170 -44.10 -35.69 -105.11
N GLU A 171 -44.93 -34.72 -105.52
CA GLU A 171 -44.88 -33.35 -105.00
C GLU A 171 -45.32 -33.23 -103.54
N HIS A 172 -46.23 -34.09 -103.07
CA HIS A 172 -46.63 -34.19 -101.67
C HIS A 172 -45.50 -34.79 -100.83
N ASP A 173 -44.94 -35.92 -101.26
CA ASP A 173 -43.88 -36.64 -100.55
C ASP A 173 -42.59 -35.80 -100.45
N ALA A 174 -42.30 -34.97 -101.46
CA ALA A 174 -41.23 -33.99 -101.40
C ALA A 174 -41.46 -32.90 -100.32
N LYS A 175 -42.70 -32.42 -100.15
CA LYS A 175 -43.06 -31.44 -99.11
C LYS A 175 -43.00 -32.05 -97.71
N VAL A 176 -43.50 -33.27 -97.56
CA VAL A 176 -43.35 -34.07 -96.33
C VAL A 176 -41.87 -34.26 -95.99
N ALA A 177 -41.03 -34.60 -96.97
CA ALA A 177 -39.60 -34.78 -96.76
C ALA A 177 -38.85 -33.49 -96.38
N GLU A 178 -39.34 -32.30 -96.76
CA GLU A 178 -38.75 -31.02 -96.31
C GLU A 178 -39.23 -30.66 -94.90
N ALA A 179 -40.54 -30.75 -94.62
CA ALA A 179 -41.10 -30.51 -93.30
C ALA A 179 -40.45 -31.37 -92.20
N LYS A 180 -40.14 -32.64 -92.53
CA LYS A 180 -39.37 -33.54 -91.65
C LYS A 180 -37.95 -33.06 -91.34
N LYS A 181 -37.28 -32.32 -92.23
CA LYS A 181 -35.95 -31.72 -91.95
C LYS A 181 -36.08 -30.53 -91.04
N GLU A 182 -37.11 -29.70 -91.22
CA GLU A 182 -37.36 -28.55 -90.35
C GLU A 182 -37.60 -29.02 -88.91
N ILE A 183 -38.47 -30.01 -88.70
CA ILE A 183 -38.69 -30.66 -87.40
C ILE A 183 -37.42 -31.31 -86.84
N ALA A 184 -36.61 -31.97 -87.68
CA ALA A 184 -35.35 -32.57 -87.22
C ALA A 184 -34.35 -31.53 -86.70
N ALA A 185 -34.35 -30.32 -87.28
CA ALA A 185 -33.46 -29.21 -86.94
C ALA A 185 -33.88 -28.40 -85.69
N MET A 186 -35.12 -28.56 -85.20
CA MET A 186 -35.59 -27.89 -83.97
C MET A 186 -34.80 -28.39 -82.75
N GLU A 187 -34.10 -27.51 -82.05
CA GLU A 187 -33.20 -27.90 -80.94
C GLU A 187 -33.95 -28.25 -79.63
N GLY A 188 -35.16 -27.70 -79.41
CA GLY A 188 -35.93 -27.92 -78.18
C GLY A 188 -36.76 -29.22 -78.14
N LEU A 189 -36.98 -29.88 -79.27
CA LEU A 189 -37.74 -31.14 -79.33
C LEU A 189 -36.85 -32.36 -79.06
N THR A 190 -37.36 -33.29 -78.26
CA THR A 190 -36.74 -34.61 -78.06
C THR A 190 -36.86 -35.50 -79.29
N ASP A 191 -36.06 -36.56 -79.37
CA ASP A 191 -36.14 -37.55 -80.45
C ASP A 191 -37.51 -38.26 -80.52
N GLU A 192 -38.19 -38.41 -79.39
CA GLU A 192 -39.54 -39.01 -79.30
C GLU A 192 -40.59 -38.07 -79.91
N GLU A 193 -40.57 -36.78 -79.54
CA GLU A 193 -41.48 -35.78 -80.10
C GLU A 193 -41.25 -35.55 -81.59
N LYS A 194 -39.98 -35.52 -82.03
CA LYS A 194 -39.63 -35.49 -83.46
C LYS A 194 -40.18 -36.72 -84.18
N SER A 195 -40.13 -37.90 -83.57
CA SER A 195 -40.74 -39.11 -84.13
C SER A 195 -42.27 -39.01 -84.25
N ASP A 196 -42.94 -38.42 -83.27
CA ASP A 196 -44.40 -38.22 -83.30
C ASP A 196 -44.82 -37.19 -84.36
N PHE A 197 -44.12 -36.06 -84.49
CA PHE A 197 -44.38 -35.10 -85.57
C PHE A 197 -44.06 -35.67 -86.96
N ASN A 198 -42.97 -36.44 -87.09
CA ASN A 198 -42.67 -37.19 -88.31
C ASN A 198 -43.80 -38.19 -88.65
N THR A 199 -44.39 -38.83 -87.63
CA THR A 199 -45.53 -39.75 -87.79
C THR A 199 -46.82 -39.02 -88.16
N LYS A 200 -47.08 -37.82 -87.60
CA LYS A 200 -48.19 -36.95 -88.05
C LYS A 200 -48.04 -36.64 -89.54
N LEU A 201 -46.84 -36.26 -90.00
CA LEU A 201 -46.55 -35.99 -91.41
C LEU A 201 -46.73 -37.23 -92.31
N ASP A 202 -46.26 -38.41 -91.92
CA ASP A 202 -46.45 -39.65 -92.71
C ASP A 202 -47.91 -40.07 -92.93
N ASN A 203 -48.84 -39.54 -92.12
CA ASN A 203 -50.28 -39.81 -92.25
C ASN A 203 -51.05 -38.74 -93.05
N THR A 204 -50.37 -37.72 -93.58
CA THR A 204 -50.97 -36.69 -94.43
C THR A 204 -51.24 -37.19 -95.86
N LYS A 205 -52.14 -36.50 -96.58
CA LYS A 205 -52.59 -36.86 -97.92
C LYS A 205 -52.38 -35.71 -98.90
N VAL A 206 -52.27 -36.05 -100.18
CA VAL A 206 -52.20 -35.08 -101.28
C VAL A 206 -53.33 -34.03 -101.18
N GLY A 207 -52.96 -32.80 -100.83
CA GLY A 207 -53.87 -31.66 -100.65
C GLY A 207 -54.09 -31.21 -99.20
N ASP A 208 -53.64 -31.97 -98.19
CA ASP A 208 -53.59 -31.52 -96.80
C ASP A 208 -52.55 -30.40 -96.62
N ASN A 209 -52.77 -29.50 -95.65
CA ASN A 209 -51.76 -28.51 -95.29
C ASN A 209 -50.81 -29.04 -94.21
N LEU A 210 -49.50 -28.87 -94.41
CA LEU A 210 -48.46 -29.30 -93.47
C LEU A 210 -48.14 -28.23 -92.43
N ASP A 211 -48.35 -26.94 -92.74
CA ASP A 211 -47.98 -25.81 -91.87
C ASP A 211 -48.42 -25.99 -90.40
N PRO A 212 -49.66 -26.43 -90.08
CA PRO A 212 -50.09 -26.54 -88.68
C PRO A 212 -49.30 -27.58 -87.87
N ILE A 213 -48.73 -28.60 -88.52
CA ILE A 213 -47.90 -29.63 -87.86
C ILE A 213 -46.50 -29.06 -87.58
N ILE A 214 -45.99 -28.21 -88.47
CA ILE A 214 -44.70 -27.52 -88.32
C ILE A 214 -44.83 -26.41 -87.26
N GLU A 215 -45.92 -25.64 -87.26
CA GLU A 215 -46.23 -24.65 -86.23
C GLU A 215 -46.39 -25.30 -84.85
N GLU A 216 -47.11 -26.43 -84.72
CA GLU A 216 -47.25 -27.16 -83.45
C GLU A 216 -45.89 -27.64 -82.93
N ALA A 217 -45.02 -28.15 -83.82
CA ALA A 217 -43.65 -28.57 -83.48
C ALA A 217 -42.75 -27.39 -83.05
N GLN A 218 -42.79 -26.27 -83.79
CA GLN A 218 -41.99 -25.09 -83.51
C GLN A 218 -42.40 -24.46 -82.16
N ASN A 219 -43.69 -24.31 -81.89
CA ASN A 219 -44.18 -23.75 -80.62
C ASN A 219 -43.75 -24.62 -79.42
N LEU A 220 -43.76 -25.95 -79.56
CA LEU A 220 -43.28 -26.84 -78.50
C LEU A 220 -41.75 -26.77 -78.31
N SER A 221 -40.99 -26.66 -79.41
CA SER A 221 -39.54 -26.42 -79.35
C SER A 221 -39.21 -25.12 -78.60
N ASP A 222 -39.89 -24.02 -78.95
CA ASP A 222 -39.66 -22.71 -78.35
C ASP A 222 -40.10 -22.68 -76.88
N GLN A 223 -41.18 -23.39 -76.52
CA GLN A 223 -41.57 -23.58 -75.13
C GLN A 223 -40.48 -24.34 -74.35
N HIS A 224 -39.97 -25.45 -74.85
CA HIS A 224 -38.91 -26.22 -74.17
C HIS A 224 -37.62 -25.42 -73.95
N ILE A 225 -37.24 -24.59 -74.92
CA ILE A 225 -36.08 -23.68 -74.79
C ILE A 225 -36.33 -22.64 -73.69
N ALA A 226 -37.54 -22.09 -73.60
CA ALA A 226 -37.92 -21.16 -72.54
C ALA A 226 -37.99 -21.83 -71.15
N ASP A 227 -38.58 -23.01 -71.05
CA ASP A 227 -38.69 -23.80 -69.81
C ASP A 227 -37.29 -24.23 -69.30
N GLN A 228 -36.36 -24.61 -70.19
CA GLN A 228 -34.96 -24.83 -69.82
C GLN A 228 -34.29 -23.55 -69.30
N ALA A 229 -34.45 -22.42 -70.00
CA ALA A 229 -33.84 -21.16 -69.61
C ALA A 229 -34.34 -20.67 -68.23
N GLN A 230 -35.62 -20.90 -67.92
CA GLN A 230 -36.19 -20.66 -66.59
C GLN A 230 -35.61 -21.63 -65.54
N ALA A 231 -35.53 -22.93 -65.84
CA ALA A 231 -34.95 -23.91 -64.91
C ALA A 231 -33.47 -23.62 -64.59
N GLU A 232 -32.69 -23.14 -65.58
CA GLU A 232 -31.31 -22.69 -65.37
C GLU A 232 -31.21 -21.39 -64.55
N HIS A 233 -32.17 -20.48 -64.68
CA HIS A 233 -32.27 -19.28 -63.84
C HIS A 233 -32.60 -19.66 -62.39
N ASP A 234 -33.61 -20.51 -62.18
CA ASP A 234 -34.07 -20.91 -60.86
C ASP A 234 -33.00 -21.71 -60.11
N ALA A 235 -32.19 -22.51 -60.82
CA ALA A 235 -31.01 -23.17 -60.26
C ALA A 235 -29.93 -22.17 -59.80
N LYS A 236 -29.70 -21.08 -60.55
CA LYS A 236 -28.76 -20.00 -60.18
C LYS A 236 -29.26 -19.21 -58.97
N VAL A 237 -30.57 -18.87 -58.94
CA VAL A 237 -31.24 -18.25 -57.78
C VAL A 237 -31.12 -19.13 -56.55
N ALA A 238 -31.39 -20.44 -56.66
CA ALA A 238 -31.27 -21.37 -55.55
C ALA A 238 -29.85 -21.50 -55.00
N GLU A 239 -28.81 -21.37 -55.84
CA GLU A 239 -27.42 -21.37 -55.38
C GLU A 239 -27.00 -20.01 -54.77
N ALA A 240 -27.44 -18.89 -55.34
CA ALA A 240 -27.23 -17.56 -54.76
C ALA A 240 -27.83 -17.46 -53.35
N LYS A 241 -29.04 -18.00 -53.14
CA LYS A 241 -29.65 -18.09 -51.80
C LYS A 241 -28.79 -18.89 -50.81
N LYS A 242 -28.23 -20.04 -51.20
CA LYS A 242 -27.33 -20.83 -50.33
C LYS A 242 -26.09 -20.03 -49.90
N GLN A 243 -25.53 -19.23 -50.81
CA GLN A 243 -24.37 -18.39 -50.49
C GLN A 243 -24.74 -17.36 -49.41
N ILE A 244 -25.88 -16.68 -49.57
CA ILE A 244 -26.38 -15.69 -48.59
C ILE A 244 -26.76 -16.33 -47.26
N GLU A 245 -27.38 -17.52 -47.26
CA GLU A 245 -27.61 -18.30 -46.04
C GLU A 245 -26.31 -18.69 -45.31
N ALA A 246 -25.23 -18.95 -46.06
CA ALA A 246 -23.92 -19.27 -45.50
C ALA A 246 -23.13 -18.04 -45.01
N MET A 247 -23.53 -16.81 -45.35
CA MET A 247 -22.81 -15.58 -44.95
C MET A 247 -22.83 -15.38 -43.42
N PRO A 248 -21.65 -15.24 -42.77
CA PRO A 248 -21.55 -14.98 -41.34
C PRO A 248 -21.57 -13.48 -41.05
N GLY A 249 -22.54 -13.01 -40.26
CA GLY A 249 -22.66 -11.60 -39.86
C GLY A 249 -24.01 -10.97 -40.21
N LEU A 250 -24.65 -11.43 -41.30
CA LEU A 250 -26.06 -11.13 -41.59
C LEU A 250 -27.00 -11.83 -40.59
N THR A 251 -28.06 -11.13 -40.21
CA THR A 251 -29.19 -11.69 -39.44
C THR A 251 -30.18 -12.44 -40.34
N ASP A 252 -31.00 -13.30 -39.75
CA ASP A 252 -32.05 -14.05 -40.46
C ASP A 252 -33.03 -13.14 -41.23
N THR A 253 -33.28 -11.93 -40.73
CA THR A 253 -34.12 -10.92 -41.40
C THR A 253 -33.44 -10.37 -42.66
N GLU A 254 -32.16 -10.03 -42.59
CA GLU A 254 -31.42 -9.49 -43.73
C GLU A 254 -31.24 -10.55 -44.81
N LYS A 255 -30.99 -11.81 -44.42
CA LYS A 255 -31.00 -12.96 -45.32
C LYS A 255 -32.34 -13.13 -46.01
N ALA A 256 -33.46 -13.01 -45.28
CA ALA A 256 -34.80 -13.04 -45.88
C ALA A 256 -35.05 -11.90 -46.88
N ASP A 257 -34.58 -10.68 -46.59
CA ASP A 257 -34.70 -9.54 -47.50
C ASP A 257 -33.89 -9.74 -48.79
N PHE A 258 -32.65 -10.25 -48.70
CA PHE A 258 -31.86 -10.60 -49.89
C PHE A 258 -32.44 -11.80 -50.66
N ASN A 259 -32.93 -12.83 -49.97
CA ASN A 259 -33.65 -13.94 -50.60
C ASN A 259 -34.90 -13.44 -51.36
N THR A 260 -35.58 -12.42 -50.84
CA THR A 260 -36.73 -11.78 -51.51
C THR A 260 -36.30 -10.95 -52.73
N LYS A 261 -35.14 -10.29 -52.70
CA LYS A 261 -34.55 -9.67 -53.90
C LYS A 261 -34.25 -10.70 -54.99
N LEU A 262 -33.73 -11.88 -54.61
CA LEU A 262 -33.45 -12.99 -55.52
C LEU A 262 -34.73 -13.65 -56.09
N ASP A 263 -35.82 -13.75 -55.31
CA ASP A 263 -37.12 -14.24 -55.81
C ASP A 263 -37.79 -13.29 -56.83
N ALA A 264 -37.31 -12.04 -56.94
CA ALA A 264 -37.84 -11.05 -57.85
C ALA A 264 -37.08 -10.96 -59.19
N THR A 265 -36.04 -11.77 -59.41
CA THR A 265 -35.25 -11.76 -60.66
C THR A 265 -35.87 -12.61 -61.76
N THR A 266 -35.49 -12.32 -63.00
CA THR A 266 -36.02 -12.94 -64.22
C THR A 266 -34.89 -13.45 -65.13
N VAL A 267 -35.24 -14.31 -66.10
CA VAL A 267 -34.27 -14.92 -67.03
C VAL A 267 -33.49 -13.84 -67.79
N GLY A 268 -32.21 -13.71 -67.47
CA GLY A 268 -31.28 -12.73 -68.06
C GLY A 268 -30.78 -11.66 -67.08
N ASP A 269 -31.39 -11.52 -65.90
CA ASP A 269 -30.89 -10.64 -64.84
C ASP A 269 -29.56 -11.16 -64.27
N ASN A 270 -28.67 -10.23 -63.85
CA ASN A 270 -27.46 -10.62 -63.13
C ASN A 270 -27.73 -10.69 -61.61
N LEU A 271 -27.39 -11.82 -60.99
CA LEU A 271 -27.53 -12.05 -59.56
C LEU A 271 -26.33 -11.51 -58.75
N ASP A 272 -25.14 -11.37 -59.37
CA ASP A 272 -23.91 -10.95 -58.68
C ASP A 272 -24.09 -9.70 -57.80
N PRO A 273 -24.77 -8.61 -58.25
CA PRO A 273 -24.90 -7.40 -57.44
C PRO A 273 -25.67 -7.60 -56.13
N ILE A 274 -26.58 -8.59 -56.06
CA ILE A 274 -27.35 -8.92 -54.86
C ILE A 274 -26.48 -9.73 -53.88
N ILE A 275 -25.63 -10.62 -54.41
CA ILE A 275 -24.66 -11.40 -53.64
C ILE A 275 -23.55 -10.47 -53.10
N ASP A 276 -23.04 -9.57 -53.92
CA ASP A 276 -22.06 -8.55 -53.53
C ASP A 276 -22.61 -7.62 -52.45
N GLU A 277 -23.85 -7.12 -52.58
CA GLU A 277 -24.48 -6.27 -51.56
C GLU A 277 -24.62 -7.01 -50.22
N ALA A 278 -25.03 -8.28 -50.24
CA ALA A 278 -25.13 -9.14 -49.06
C ALA A 278 -23.75 -9.41 -48.42
N GLN A 279 -22.74 -9.73 -49.22
CA GLN A 279 -21.37 -9.99 -48.75
C GLN A 279 -20.76 -8.74 -48.10
N ASN A 280 -20.90 -7.57 -48.74
CA ASN A 280 -20.39 -6.31 -48.19
C ASN A 280 -21.04 -5.95 -46.84
N LEU A 281 -22.35 -6.17 -46.68
CA LEU A 281 -23.02 -5.94 -45.40
C LEU A 281 -22.57 -6.96 -44.33
N SER A 282 -22.39 -8.23 -44.71
CA SER A 282 -21.86 -9.27 -43.81
C SER A 282 -20.44 -8.94 -43.31
N ASP A 283 -19.56 -8.49 -44.21
CA ASP A 283 -18.20 -8.06 -43.86
C ASP A 283 -18.18 -6.77 -43.03
N GLN A 284 -19.09 -5.83 -43.28
CA GLN A 284 -19.29 -4.64 -42.43
C GLN A 284 -19.67 -5.05 -41.00
N HIS A 285 -20.66 -5.93 -40.83
CA HIS A 285 -21.06 -6.43 -39.52
C HIS A 285 -19.91 -7.14 -38.78
N ILE A 286 -19.11 -7.95 -39.49
CA ILE A 286 -17.89 -8.55 -38.92
C ILE A 286 -16.88 -7.48 -38.49
N ALA A 287 -16.69 -6.43 -39.29
CA ALA A 287 -15.75 -5.34 -38.99
C ALA A 287 -16.20 -4.53 -37.76
N GLU A 288 -17.49 -4.20 -37.68
CA GLU A 288 -18.08 -3.49 -36.53
C GLU A 288 -17.99 -4.32 -35.24
N GLN A 289 -18.27 -5.63 -35.29
CA GLN A 289 -18.11 -6.51 -34.14
C GLN A 289 -16.64 -6.62 -33.67
N LYS A 290 -15.68 -6.69 -34.61
CA LYS A 290 -14.23 -6.64 -34.30
C LYS A 290 -13.82 -5.30 -33.68
N GLN A 291 -14.34 -4.18 -34.20
CA GLN A 291 -14.07 -2.84 -33.67
C GLN A 291 -14.67 -2.66 -32.26
N ALA A 292 -15.89 -3.14 -32.02
CA ALA A 292 -16.53 -3.12 -30.72
C ALA A 292 -15.78 -3.98 -29.69
N HIS A 293 -15.25 -5.15 -30.10
CA HIS A 293 -14.38 -5.97 -29.25
C HIS A 293 -13.08 -5.25 -28.91
N ALA A 294 -12.40 -4.68 -29.92
CA ALA A 294 -11.16 -3.91 -29.71
C ALA A 294 -11.37 -2.69 -28.78
N ALA A 295 -12.52 -2.02 -28.86
CA ALA A 295 -12.89 -0.93 -27.96
C ALA A 295 -13.09 -1.40 -26.51
N LYS A 296 -13.75 -2.56 -26.30
CA LYS A 296 -13.88 -3.17 -24.96
C LYS A 296 -12.53 -3.57 -24.39
N VAL A 297 -11.65 -4.17 -25.21
CA VAL A 297 -10.27 -4.50 -24.82
C VAL A 297 -9.51 -3.24 -24.43
N ALA A 298 -9.62 -2.15 -25.20
CA ALA A 298 -8.93 -0.89 -24.89
C ALA A 298 -9.36 -0.26 -23.55
N GLU A 299 -10.65 -0.30 -23.22
CA GLU A 299 -11.15 0.20 -21.93
C GLU A 299 -10.75 -0.72 -20.78
N ALA A 300 -10.83 -2.05 -20.95
CA ALA A 300 -10.34 -3.02 -19.95
C ALA A 300 -8.84 -2.85 -19.64
N LYS A 301 -8.00 -2.58 -20.67
CA LYS A 301 -6.59 -2.25 -20.48
C LYS A 301 -6.38 -0.95 -19.69
N LYS A 302 -7.28 0.03 -19.85
CA LYS A 302 -7.25 1.31 -19.15
C LYS A 302 -7.70 1.19 -17.68
N GLU A 303 -8.66 0.31 -17.38
CA GLU A 303 -9.00 -0.07 -16.01
C GLU A 303 -7.80 -0.73 -15.32
N ILE A 304 -7.17 -1.72 -15.95
CA ILE A 304 -5.99 -2.44 -15.40
C ILE A 304 -4.77 -1.51 -15.25
N ALA A 305 -4.56 -0.57 -16.18
CA ALA A 305 -3.50 0.43 -16.05
C ALA A 305 -3.66 1.32 -14.80
N ALA A 306 -4.90 1.61 -14.40
CA ALA A 306 -5.25 2.47 -13.26
C ALA A 306 -5.18 1.76 -11.90
N MET A 307 -5.01 0.43 -11.85
CA MET A 307 -4.86 -0.32 -10.60
C MET A 307 -3.53 0.02 -9.92
N GLU A 308 -3.56 0.56 -8.69
CA GLU A 308 -2.36 1.03 -7.99
C GLU A 308 -1.50 -0.10 -7.39
N GLY A 309 -2.08 -1.26 -7.09
CA GLY A 309 -1.37 -2.40 -6.48
C GLY A 309 -0.60 -3.30 -7.44
N LEU A 310 -0.85 -3.19 -8.76
CA LEU A 310 -0.16 -4.00 -9.78
C LEU A 310 1.13 -3.33 -10.27
N THR A 311 2.18 -4.13 -10.43
CA THR A 311 3.42 -3.71 -11.10
C THR A 311 3.23 -3.57 -12.61
N ASP A 312 4.16 -2.88 -13.28
CA ASP A 312 4.15 -2.73 -14.75
C ASP A 312 4.26 -4.07 -15.49
N GLU A 313 4.94 -5.06 -14.89
CA GLU A 313 5.09 -6.41 -15.46
C GLU A 313 3.77 -7.19 -15.40
N GLU A 314 3.08 -7.16 -14.26
CA GLU A 314 1.75 -7.78 -14.11
C GLU A 314 0.70 -7.11 -15.00
N LYS A 315 0.72 -5.77 -15.10
CA LYS A 315 -0.11 -5.02 -16.04
C LYS A 315 0.17 -5.45 -17.49
N SER A 316 1.43 -5.72 -17.84
CA SER A 316 1.81 -6.25 -19.17
C SER A 316 1.25 -7.66 -19.41
N ASP A 317 1.29 -8.54 -18.41
CA ASP A 317 0.73 -9.90 -18.52
C ASP A 317 -0.81 -9.88 -18.67
N PHE A 318 -1.52 -9.06 -17.90
CA PHE A 318 -2.96 -8.88 -18.07
C PHE A 318 -3.32 -8.22 -19.41
N ASN A 319 -2.54 -7.25 -19.87
CA ASN A 319 -2.68 -6.66 -21.21
C ASN A 319 -2.51 -7.73 -22.31
N THR A 320 -1.59 -8.68 -22.11
CA THR A 320 -1.33 -9.80 -23.02
C THR A 320 -2.48 -10.82 -23.00
N LYS A 321 -3.04 -11.13 -21.82
CA LYS A 321 -4.28 -11.93 -21.69
C LYS A 321 -5.44 -11.28 -22.45
N LEU A 322 -5.59 -9.95 -22.37
CA LEU A 322 -6.65 -9.20 -23.08
C LEU A 322 -6.45 -9.19 -24.60
N ASP A 323 -5.23 -9.01 -25.11
CA ASP A 323 -4.93 -9.05 -26.56
C ASP A 323 -5.18 -10.43 -27.19
N ALA A 324 -5.09 -11.52 -26.40
CA ALA A 324 -5.38 -12.87 -26.85
C ALA A 324 -6.89 -13.19 -26.96
N THR A 325 -7.78 -12.28 -26.54
CA THR A 325 -9.24 -12.51 -26.55
C THR A 325 -9.86 -12.34 -27.94
N THR A 326 -10.87 -13.15 -28.25
CA THR A 326 -11.62 -13.09 -29.50
C THR A 326 -13.00 -12.47 -29.31
N VAL A 327 -13.61 -12.00 -30.41
CA VAL A 327 -14.97 -11.40 -30.42
C VAL A 327 -15.97 -12.30 -29.70
N GLY A 328 -16.65 -11.75 -28.68
CA GLY A 328 -17.62 -12.48 -27.85
C GLY A 328 -17.05 -13.07 -26.56
N THR A 329 -15.73 -13.00 -26.34
CA THR A 329 -15.12 -13.33 -25.04
C THR A 329 -15.57 -12.34 -23.97
N ASP A 330 -15.98 -12.83 -22.80
CA ASP A 330 -16.20 -11.98 -21.62
C ASP A 330 -14.83 -11.57 -21.02
N LEU A 331 -14.61 -10.27 -20.88
CA LEU A 331 -13.38 -9.70 -20.32
C LEU A 331 -13.43 -9.58 -18.79
N THR A 332 -14.64 -9.64 -18.20
CA THR A 332 -14.88 -9.46 -16.76
C THR A 332 -14.00 -10.37 -15.87
N PRO A 333 -13.76 -11.67 -16.20
CA PRO A 333 -12.89 -12.51 -15.39
C PRO A 333 -11.43 -12.03 -15.35
N ILE A 334 -10.91 -11.48 -16.45
CA ILE A 334 -9.50 -11.01 -16.54
C ILE A 334 -9.34 -9.72 -15.72
N ILE A 335 -10.32 -8.80 -15.81
CA ILE A 335 -10.35 -7.57 -15.01
C ILE A 335 -10.50 -7.91 -13.52
N THR A 336 -11.35 -8.90 -13.18
CA THR A 336 -11.56 -9.34 -11.80
C THR A 336 -10.31 -10.01 -11.21
N GLU A 337 -9.59 -10.82 -12.00
CA GLU A 337 -8.31 -11.42 -11.61
C GLU A 337 -7.25 -10.34 -11.30
N ALA A 338 -7.16 -9.31 -12.16
CA ALA A 338 -6.28 -8.15 -11.98
C ALA A 338 -6.65 -7.32 -10.74
N GLN A 339 -7.93 -7.01 -10.55
CA GLN A 339 -8.45 -6.27 -9.40
C GLN A 339 -8.14 -6.99 -8.08
N ASN A 340 -8.43 -8.29 -7.99
CA ASN A 340 -8.15 -9.09 -6.79
C ASN A 340 -6.66 -9.11 -6.43
N LEU A 341 -5.77 -9.17 -7.43
CA LEU A 341 -4.33 -9.14 -7.20
C LEU A 341 -3.84 -7.74 -6.76
N SER A 342 -4.39 -6.68 -7.36
CA SER A 342 -4.15 -5.30 -6.91
C SER A 342 -4.56 -5.10 -5.45
N ASP A 343 -5.76 -5.54 -5.08
CA ASP A 343 -6.32 -5.36 -3.75
C ASP A 343 -5.55 -6.19 -2.70
N GLN A 344 -5.09 -7.39 -3.07
CA GLN A 344 -4.21 -8.22 -2.24
C GLN A 344 -2.85 -7.52 -2.00
N HIS A 345 -2.20 -6.99 -3.03
CA HIS A 345 -0.93 -6.26 -2.89
C HIS A 345 -1.05 -5.01 -1.99
N ILE A 346 -2.16 -4.27 -2.11
CA ILE A 346 -2.44 -3.12 -1.24
C ILE A 346 -2.62 -3.56 0.22
N ALA A 347 -3.30 -4.69 0.46
CA ALA A 347 -3.45 -5.25 1.80
C ALA A 347 -2.11 -5.74 2.39
N ASP A 348 -1.29 -6.45 1.61
CA ASP A 348 0.02 -6.95 2.03
C ASP A 348 1.00 -5.79 2.32
N GLN A 349 0.97 -4.72 1.52
CA GLN A 349 1.75 -3.51 1.79
C GLN A 349 1.30 -2.80 3.08
N ALA A 350 -0.01 -2.75 3.35
CA ALA A 350 -0.56 -2.17 4.57
C ALA A 350 -0.19 -2.98 5.82
N GLN A 351 -0.19 -4.32 5.72
CA GLN A 351 0.31 -5.21 6.78
C GLN A 351 1.81 -5.03 7.00
N ALA A 352 2.62 -5.02 5.94
CA ALA A 352 4.07 -4.82 6.07
C ALA A 352 4.46 -3.46 6.68
N GLU A 353 3.64 -2.41 6.50
CA GLU A 353 3.84 -1.11 7.15
C GLU A 353 3.35 -1.08 8.61
N HIS A 354 2.27 -1.81 8.92
CA HIS A 354 1.83 -2.05 10.30
C HIS A 354 2.91 -2.79 11.11
N ASP A 355 3.47 -3.86 10.55
CA ASP A 355 4.47 -4.70 11.23
C ASP A 355 5.77 -3.93 11.55
N LYS A 356 6.18 -2.99 10.68
CA LYS A 356 7.27 -2.05 10.99
C LYS A 356 6.96 -1.17 12.20
N LYS A 357 5.73 -0.65 12.30
CA LYS A 357 5.30 0.20 13.42
C LYS A 357 5.23 -0.59 14.73
N VAL A 358 4.74 -1.84 14.68
CA VAL A 358 4.80 -2.78 15.81
C VAL A 358 6.24 -3.00 16.23
N VAL A 359 7.16 -3.30 15.30
CA VAL A 359 8.59 -3.47 15.60
C VAL A 359 9.22 -2.21 16.22
N GLU A 360 8.84 -1.01 15.77
CA GLU A 360 9.36 0.24 16.34
C GLU A 360 8.78 0.53 17.74
N ALA A 361 7.48 0.30 17.95
CA ALA A 361 6.84 0.41 19.26
C ALA A 361 7.49 -0.55 20.28
N LYS A 362 7.79 -1.79 19.86
CA LYS A 362 8.51 -2.77 20.68
C LYS A 362 9.92 -2.30 21.10
N LYS A 363 10.64 -1.54 20.25
CA LYS A 363 11.94 -0.95 20.63
C LYS A 363 11.78 0.13 21.69
N GLN A 364 10.75 0.98 21.58
CA GLN A 364 10.48 2.03 22.56
C GLN A 364 10.21 1.41 23.93
N ILE A 365 9.34 0.39 23.99
CA ILE A 365 9.01 -0.31 25.23
C ILE A 365 10.22 -1.10 25.79
N ALA A 366 11.05 -1.70 24.93
CA ALA A 366 12.28 -2.35 25.37
C ALA A 366 13.27 -1.37 26.05
N ALA A 367 13.31 -0.11 25.60
CA ALA A 367 14.20 0.95 26.10
C ALA A 367 13.72 1.63 27.39
N MET A 368 12.49 1.38 27.86
CA MET A 368 11.97 1.92 29.12
C MET A 368 12.72 1.32 30.32
N GLU A 369 13.33 2.15 31.18
CA GLU A 369 14.19 1.66 32.28
C GLU A 369 13.39 1.18 33.51
N GLY A 370 12.17 1.71 33.73
CA GLY A 370 11.35 1.37 34.91
C GLY A 370 10.54 0.06 34.80
N LEU A 371 10.38 -0.49 33.60
CA LEU A 371 9.63 -1.72 33.37
C LEU A 371 10.51 -2.97 33.52
N THR A 372 9.96 -4.00 34.18
CA THR A 372 10.55 -5.34 34.20
C THR A 372 10.45 -6.05 32.85
N ASP A 373 11.26 -7.10 32.66
CA ASP A 373 11.21 -7.92 31.43
C ASP A 373 9.84 -8.60 31.21
N GLU A 374 9.12 -8.92 32.28
CA GLU A 374 7.81 -9.59 32.22
C GLU A 374 6.71 -8.59 31.80
N GLU A 375 6.74 -7.36 32.34
CA GLU A 375 5.85 -6.27 31.89
C GLU A 375 6.13 -5.87 30.43
N LYS A 376 7.41 -5.77 30.04
CA LYS A 376 7.81 -5.57 28.64
C LYS A 376 7.29 -6.70 27.75
N SER A 377 7.30 -7.95 28.23
CA SER A 377 6.71 -9.09 27.51
C SER A 377 5.19 -8.97 27.33
N ASP A 378 4.47 -8.53 28.36
CA ASP A 378 3.02 -8.30 28.29
C ASP A 378 2.66 -7.16 27.31
N PHE A 379 3.37 -6.03 27.34
CA PHE A 379 3.18 -4.96 26.37
C PHE A 379 3.58 -5.38 24.94
N ASN A 380 4.67 -6.14 24.78
CA ASN A 380 5.03 -6.74 23.50
C ASN A 380 3.92 -7.67 22.98
N THR A 381 3.25 -8.40 23.88
CA THR A 381 2.11 -9.28 23.56
C THR A 381 0.86 -8.48 23.20
N LYS A 382 0.58 -7.35 23.88
CA LYS A 382 -0.47 -6.40 23.45
C LYS A 382 -0.22 -5.93 22.01
N LEU A 383 1.02 -5.53 21.70
CA LEU A 383 1.43 -5.10 20.36
C LEU A 383 1.30 -6.23 19.30
N ASP A 384 1.69 -7.47 19.60
CA ASP A 384 1.53 -8.61 18.66
C ASP A 384 0.07 -8.95 18.32
N ASN A 385 -0.90 -8.52 19.14
CA ASN A 385 -2.32 -8.74 18.90
C ASN A 385 -3.02 -7.58 18.15
N THR A 386 -2.28 -6.51 17.80
CA THR A 386 -2.80 -5.39 17.00
C THR A 386 -2.94 -5.72 15.52
N LYS A 387 -3.80 -4.98 14.82
CA LYS A 387 -4.14 -5.18 13.41
C LYS A 387 -3.98 -3.89 12.61
N VAL A 388 -3.85 -4.03 11.30
CA VAL A 388 -3.81 -2.92 10.34
C VAL A 388 -4.98 -1.96 10.58
N GLY A 389 -4.66 -0.74 11.07
CA GLY A 389 -5.63 0.31 11.40
C GLY A 389 -5.81 0.59 12.89
N ASP A 390 -5.37 -0.31 13.78
CA ASP A 390 -5.31 -0.05 15.22
C ASP A 390 -4.27 1.05 15.52
N ASN A 391 -4.53 1.87 16.55
CA ASN A 391 -3.52 2.81 17.04
C ASN A 391 -2.62 2.13 18.07
N LEU A 392 -1.30 2.26 17.89
CA LEU A 392 -0.29 1.73 18.81
C LEU A 392 0.01 2.69 19.97
N ASP A 393 -0.18 4.00 19.78
CA ASP A 393 0.17 5.03 20.78
C ASP A 393 -0.38 4.71 22.18
N PRO A 394 -1.65 4.28 22.38
CA PRO A 394 -2.17 4.01 23.72
C PRO A 394 -1.45 2.89 24.48
N ILE A 395 -0.84 1.93 23.76
CA ILE A 395 -0.07 0.83 24.36
C ILE A 395 1.32 1.33 24.77
N ILE A 396 1.91 2.24 23.98
CA ILE A 396 3.19 2.89 24.29
C ILE A 396 3.02 3.86 25.46
N ASP A 397 1.94 4.66 25.46
CA ASP A 397 1.58 5.57 26.55
C ASP A 397 1.33 4.80 27.86
N GLU A 398 0.58 3.69 27.84
CA GLU A 398 0.34 2.85 29.02
C GLU A 398 1.66 2.29 29.59
N ALA A 399 2.57 1.84 28.72
CA ALA A 399 3.89 1.35 29.11
C ALA A 399 4.80 2.47 29.68
N GLN A 400 4.81 3.65 29.04
CA GLN A 400 5.60 4.80 29.47
C GLN A 400 5.13 5.32 30.84
N ASN A 401 3.82 5.47 31.05
CA ASN A 401 3.27 5.91 32.34
C ASN A 401 3.61 4.93 33.47
N LEU A 402 3.59 3.61 33.21
CA LEU A 402 3.99 2.61 34.21
C LEU A 402 5.51 2.66 34.49
N SER A 403 6.35 2.83 33.46
CA SER A 403 7.80 3.04 33.62
C SER A 403 8.10 4.26 34.49
N ASP A 404 7.45 5.39 34.21
CA ASP A 404 7.68 6.64 34.92
C ASP A 404 7.17 6.56 36.36
N GLN A 405 6.07 5.84 36.61
CA GLN A 405 5.62 5.55 37.97
C GLN A 405 6.64 4.70 38.73
N HIS A 406 7.16 3.62 38.15
CA HIS A 406 8.15 2.77 38.81
C HIS A 406 9.44 3.53 39.17
N ILE A 407 9.90 4.43 38.30
CA ILE A 407 11.05 5.30 38.56
C ILE A 407 10.75 6.28 39.72
N ALA A 408 9.54 6.84 39.77
CA ALA A 408 9.12 7.73 40.86
C ALA A 408 8.99 6.98 42.20
N ASP A 409 8.38 5.80 42.20
CA ASP A 409 8.20 4.95 43.39
C ASP A 409 9.56 4.47 43.94
N GLN A 410 10.53 4.13 43.08
CA GLN A 410 11.91 3.86 43.52
C GLN A 410 12.57 5.10 44.13
N ALA A 411 12.47 6.26 43.48
CA ALA A 411 13.09 7.49 43.96
C ALA A 411 12.52 7.94 45.33
N GLN A 412 11.23 7.71 45.57
CA GLN A 412 10.60 7.91 46.88
C GLN A 412 11.11 6.89 47.91
N ALA A 413 11.20 5.60 47.56
CA ALA A 413 11.72 4.59 48.47
C ALA A 413 13.20 4.85 48.88
N GLU A 414 14.03 5.33 47.96
CA GLU A 414 15.41 5.75 48.24
C GLU A 414 15.48 7.02 49.12
N HIS A 415 14.54 7.94 48.95
CA HIS A 415 14.42 9.13 49.81
C HIS A 415 14.01 8.73 51.23
N ASP A 416 12.98 7.90 51.38
CA ASP A 416 12.45 7.48 52.68
C ASP A 416 13.47 6.64 53.47
N ALA A 417 14.30 5.85 52.77
CA ALA A 417 15.44 5.18 53.37
C ALA A 417 16.51 6.15 53.91
N LYS A 418 16.78 7.26 53.19
CA LYS A 418 17.71 8.31 53.65
C LYS A 418 17.14 9.10 54.82
N VAL A 419 15.85 9.44 54.80
CA VAL A 419 15.12 10.05 55.93
C VAL A 419 15.21 9.15 57.17
N ALA A 420 14.97 7.84 57.01
CA ALA A 420 15.06 6.89 58.12
C ALA A 420 16.49 6.75 58.70
N GLU A 421 17.54 6.97 57.90
CA GLU A 421 18.92 7.01 58.40
C GLU A 421 19.28 8.35 59.04
N ALA A 422 18.84 9.47 58.45
CA ALA A 422 19.01 10.81 59.01
C ALA A 422 18.40 10.91 60.43
N LYS A 423 17.20 10.36 60.61
CA LYS A 423 16.55 10.26 61.93
C LYS A 423 17.42 9.54 62.97
N LYS A 424 18.04 8.40 62.62
CA LYS A 424 18.95 7.68 63.55
C LYS A 424 20.15 8.52 63.97
N GLN A 425 20.68 9.34 63.07
CA GLN A 425 21.80 10.23 63.39
C GLN A 425 21.38 11.28 64.41
N ILE A 426 20.20 11.90 64.24
CA ILE A 426 19.66 12.91 65.16
C ILE A 426 19.28 12.30 66.52
N GLU A 427 18.67 11.11 66.54
CA GLU A 427 18.42 10.34 67.78
C GLU A 427 19.71 10.07 68.57
N ALA A 428 20.82 9.82 67.88
CA ALA A 428 22.12 9.54 68.49
C ALA A 428 22.87 10.78 69.01
N MET A 429 22.41 12.01 68.70
CA MET A 429 23.06 13.24 69.18
C MET A 429 22.90 13.39 70.71
N PRO A 430 23.99 13.58 71.47
CA PRO A 430 23.94 13.59 72.94
C PRO A 430 23.63 14.98 73.54
N GLY A 431 23.71 16.06 72.76
CA GLY A 431 23.44 17.42 73.24
C GLY A 431 21.99 17.91 73.05
N LEU A 432 21.18 17.21 72.25
CA LEU A 432 19.77 17.56 72.00
C LEU A 432 18.83 16.88 73.01
N SER A 433 17.80 17.61 73.42
CA SER A 433 16.66 17.06 74.17
C SER A 433 15.72 16.23 73.29
N ASP A 434 14.85 15.44 73.92
CA ASP A 434 13.86 14.61 73.22
C ASP A 434 12.85 15.45 72.40
N ASP A 435 12.49 16.65 72.89
CA ASP A 435 11.61 17.59 72.17
C ASP A 435 12.30 18.15 70.91
N GLU A 436 13.58 18.53 71.00
CA GLU A 436 14.35 19.03 69.85
C GLU A 436 14.57 17.93 68.79
N LYS A 437 14.86 16.69 69.23
CA LYS A 437 14.91 15.52 68.35
C LYS A 437 13.57 15.29 67.65
N SER A 438 12.46 15.41 68.37
CA SER A 438 11.11 15.33 67.79
C SER A 438 10.86 16.41 66.72
N ASP A 439 11.27 17.65 66.96
CA ASP A 439 11.13 18.75 66.00
C ASP A 439 11.99 18.54 64.75
N PHE A 440 13.25 18.09 64.89
CA PHE A 440 14.09 17.74 63.74
C PHE A 440 13.60 16.49 62.98
N ASN A 441 13.11 15.47 63.68
CA ASN A 441 12.43 14.32 63.08
C ASN A 441 11.19 14.75 62.28
N THR A 442 10.45 15.75 62.77
CA THR A 442 9.29 16.33 62.08
C THR A 442 9.69 17.17 60.86
N LYS A 443 10.81 17.93 60.94
CA LYS A 443 11.42 18.56 59.76
C LYS A 443 11.76 17.52 58.69
N LEU A 444 12.36 16.40 59.08
CA LEU A 444 12.69 15.28 58.18
C LEU A 444 11.44 14.62 57.57
N ASP A 445 10.37 14.38 58.32
CA ASP A 445 9.11 13.84 57.78
C ASP A 445 8.41 14.77 56.75
N ALA A 446 8.73 16.07 56.76
CA ALA A 446 8.17 17.04 55.81
C ALA A 446 8.94 17.13 54.48
N THR A 447 10.08 16.43 54.35
CA THR A 447 10.94 16.47 53.17
C THR A 447 10.42 15.62 52.00
N LYS A 448 10.91 15.92 50.80
CA LYS A 448 10.54 15.27 49.53
C LYS A 448 11.78 14.88 48.74
N VAL A 449 11.60 13.96 47.79
CA VAL A 449 12.63 13.54 46.83
C VAL A 449 13.34 14.76 46.21
N GLY A 450 14.61 14.95 46.57
CA GLY A 450 15.45 16.06 46.11
C GLY A 450 15.73 17.15 47.15
N ASP A 451 15.05 17.16 48.30
CA ASP A 451 15.34 18.07 49.40
C ASP A 451 16.69 17.72 50.08
N ASN A 452 17.38 18.74 50.60
CA ASN A 452 18.71 18.60 51.19
C ASN A 452 18.62 18.12 52.66
N LEU A 453 18.55 16.81 52.87
CA LEU A 453 18.51 16.20 54.21
C LEU A 453 19.76 16.54 55.04
N ASP A 454 20.94 16.64 54.42
CA ASP A 454 22.21 16.89 55.09
C ASP A 454 22.20 18.23 55.84
N GLN A 455 21.50 19.26 55.30
CA GLN A 455 21.36 20.56 55.96
C GLN A 455 20.55 20.47 57.27
N ILE A 456 19.59 19.55 57.38
CA ILE A 456 18.81 19.34 58.61
C ILE A 456 19.66 18.61 59.66
N ILE A 457 20.49 17.66 59.21
CA ILE A 457 21.47 16.97 60.07
C ILE A 457 22.54 17.95 60.57
N GLU A 458 23.06 18.82 59.71
CA GLU A 458 24.00 19.89 60.10
C GLU A 458 23.38 20.87 61.10
N GLU A 459 22.14 21.31 60.91
CA GLU A 459 21.44 22.20 61.86
C GLU A 459 21.29 21.53 63.24
N ALA A 460 20.92 20.25 63.28
CA ALA A 460 20.81 19.46 64.50
C ALA A 460 22.16 19.23 65.19
N GLN A 461 23.20 18.89 64.43
CA GLN A 461 24.55 18.65 64.95
C GLN A 461 25.15 19.93 65.56
N ASN A 462 25.04 21.07 64.87
CA ASN A 462 25.52 22.35 65.39
C ASN A 462 24.81 22.75 66.69
N LEU A 463 23.50 22.49 66.81
CA LEU A 463 22.77 22.73 68.06
C LEU A 463 23.21 21.79 69.18
N SER A 464 23.36 20.48 68.89
CA SER A 464 23.91 19.50 69.83
C SER A 464 25.27 19.93 70.39
N ASP A 465 26.19 20.35 69.51
CA ASP A 465 27.55 20.75 69.90
C ASP A 465 27.57 22.05 70.70
N GLN A 466 26.64 22.99 70.41
CA GLN A 466 26.45 24.20 71.21
C GLN A 466 25.98 23.88 72.64
N HIS A 467 24.98 23.01 72.82
CA HIS A 467 24.53 22.60 74.16
C HIS A 467 25.63 21.93 74.99
N ILE A 468 26.47 21.11 74.36
CA ILE A 468 27.62 20.47 75.01
C ILE A 468 28.66 21.52 75.44
N ALA A 469 28.92 22.53 74.61
CA ALA A 469 29.82 23.63 74.94
C ALA A 469 29.27 24.49 76.10
N ASP A 470 27.97 24.83 76.06
CA ASP A 470 27.31 25.63 77.09
C ASP A 470 27.27 24.92 78.45
N GLN A 471 27.02 23.59 78.47
CA GLN A 471 27.14 22.81 79.70
C GLN A 471 28.58 22.82 80.23
N ALA A 472 29.57 22.61 79.36
CA ALA A 472 30.98 22.58 79.78
C ALA A 472 31.46 23.93 80.33
N GLN A 473 30.95 25.05 79.81
CA GLN A 473 31.16 26.38 80.36
C GLN A 473 30.48 26.55 81.73
N ALA A 474 29.20 26.19 81.87
CA ALA A 474 28.51 26.27 83.15
C ALA A 474 29.17 25.42 84.26
N GLU A 475 29.69 24.25 83.90
CA GLU A 475 30.49 23.41 84.81
C GLU A 475 31.85 24.02 85.19
N HIS A 476 32.50 24.75 84.28
CA HIS A 476 33.72 25.49 84.58
C HIS A 476 33.43 26.66 85.53
N ASP A 477 32.39 27.44 85.26
CA ASP A 477 32.07 28.64 86.03
C ASP A 477 31.63 28.30 87.46
N ALA A 478 30.95 27.16 87.64
CA ALA A 478 30.67 26.60 88.96
C ALA A 478 31.95 26.20 89.73
N LYS A 479 32.97 25.65 89.04
CA LYS A 479 34.28 25.30 89.63
C LYS A 479 35.07 26.56 89.99
N VAL A 480 35.03 27.60 89.14
CA VAL A 480 35.61 28.92 89.41
C VAL A 480 34.96 29.57 90.64
N ALA A 481 33.63 29.55 90.74
CA ALA A 481 32.91 30.12 91.88
C ALA A 481 33.27 29.45 93.22
N GLU A 482 33.41 28.12 93.24
CA GLU A 482 33.83 27.40 94.45
C GLU A 482 35.33 27.58 94.76
N ALA A 483 36.18 27.71 93.74
CA ALA A 483 37.61 28.04 93.91
C ALA A 483 37.79 29.43 94.55
N LYS A 484 37.09 30.45 94.04
CA LYS A 484 37.07 31.80 94.64
C LYS A 484 36.65 31.77 96.11
N LYS A 485 35.58 31.03 96.41
CA LYS A 485 35.06 30.84 97.78
C LYS A 485 36.07 30.17 98.74
N GLN A 486 37.01 29.36 98.23
CA GLN A 486 38.11 28.82 99.04
C GLN A 486 39.18 29.90 99.33
N ILE A 487 39.51 30.73 98.35
CA ILE A 487 40.53 31.81 98.49
C ILE A 487 40.03 32.94 99.40
N GLU A 488 38.75 33.32 99.30
CA GLU A 488 38.11 34.27 100.22
C GLU A 488 38.22 33.84 101.70
N ALA A 489 38.18 32.53 101.96
CA ALA A 489 38.22 31.95 103.30
C ALA A 489 39.63 31.86 103.92
N MET A 490 40.69 32.21 103.18
CA MET A 490 42.07 32.17 103.68
C MET A 490 42.34 33.34 104.64
N GLU A 491 42.83 33.07 105.86
CA GLU A 491 43.03 34.09 106.90
C GLU A 491 44.33 34.89 106.74
N GLY A 492 45.35 34.35 106.06
CA GLY A 492 46.66 35.00 105.89
C GLY A 492 46.79 35.93 104.68
N LEU A 493 45.85 35.88 103.73
CA LEU A 493 45.85 36.74 102.54
C LEU A 493 45.14 38.07 102.80
N THR A 494 45.71 39.16 102.27
CA THR A 494 45.06 40.47 102.22
C THR A 494 43.94 40.51 101.17
N ASP A 495 43.04 41.49 101.27
CA ASP A 495 41.95 41.70 100.31
C ASP A 495 42.47 41.97 98.87
N GLU A 496 43.65 42.59 98.73
CA GLU A 496 44.29 42.86 97.44
C GLU A 496 44.82 41.56 96.81
N GLU A 497 45.45 40.68 97.59
CA GLU A 497 45.91 39.37 97.12
C GLU A 497 44.74 38.45 96.77
N LYS A 498 43.67 38.44 97.57
CA LYS A 498 42.42 37.74 97.26
C LYS A 498 41.82 38.24 95.94
N SER A 499 41.79 39.55 95.72
CA SER A 499 41.36 40.16 94.46
C SER A 499 42.21 39.71 93.27
N ASP A 500 43.54 39.66 93.40
CA ASP A 500 44.45 39.19 92.35
C ASP A 500 44.26 37.71 92.03
N PHE A 501 44.11 36.84 93.04
CA PHE A 501 43.81 35.42 92.85
C PHE A 501 42.41 35.18 92.25
N ASN A 502 41.40 35.94 92.68
CA ASN A 502 40.08 35.93 92.07
C ASN A 502 40.13 36.37 90.60
N THR A 503 40.99 37.32 90.26
CA THR A 503 41.21 37.78 88.88
C THR A 503 41.94 36.73 88.04
N LYS A 504 42.92 36.01 88.62
CA LYS A 504 43.52 34.81 87.98
C LYS A 504 42.46 33.74 87.68
N LEU A 505 41.49 33.55 88.58
CA LEU A 505 40.38 32.60 88.40
C LEU A 505 39.32 33.07 87.38
N ASP A 506 39.03 34.37 87.26
CA ASP A 506 38.17 34.88 86.18
C ASP A 506 38.79 34.76 84.78
N ALA A 507 40.11 34.64 84.70
CA ALA A 507 40.85 34.53 83.45
C ALA A 507 41.01 33.07 82.94
N THR A 508 40.51 32.06 83.66
CA THR A 508 40.61 30.66 83.22
C THR A 508 39.54 30.31 82.19
N THR A 509 39.86 29.38 81.29
CA THR A 509 38.91 28.85 80.29
C THR A 509 38.55 27.40 80.60
N VAL A 510 37.44 26.91 80.04
CA VAL A 510 36.99 25.52 80.16
C VAL A 510 38.14 24.53 79.96
N GLY A 511 38.27 23.58 80.88
CA GLY A 511 39.35 22.59 80.89
C GLY A 511 40.64 23.01 81.61
N THR A 512 40.75 24.26 82.08
CA THR A 512 41.85 24.69 82.96
C THR A 512 41.75 24.02 84.33
N ASP A 513 42.87 23.47 84.82
CA ASP A 513 42.96 23.04 86.21
C ASP A 513 43.13 24.25 87.14
N LEU A 514 42.21 24.42 88.08
CA LEU A 514 42.21 25.51 89.06
C LEU A 514 43.10 25.20 90.28
N THR A 515 43.46 23.93 90.48
CA THR A 515 44.23 23.46 91.64
C THR A 515 45.54 24.22 91.85
N PRO A 516 46.34 24.56 90.81
CA PRO A 516 47.56 25.34 90.99
C PRO A 516 47.33 26.74 91.56
N ILE A 517 46.24 27.42 91.17
CA ILE A 517 45.92 28.79 91.61
C ILE A 517 45.49 28.76 93.09
N ILE A 518 44.64 27.80 93.47
CA ILE A 518 44.23 27.58 94.87
C ILE A 518 45.45 27.21 95.73
N THR A 519 46.37 26.40 95.21
CA THR A 519 47.59 25.99 95.92
C THR A 519 48.58 27.14 96.07
N GLU A 520 48.73 28.01 95.06
CA GLU A 520 49.55 29.22 95.14
C GLU A 520 49.02 30.17 96.23
N ALA A 521 47.70 30.37 96.28
CA ALA A 521 47.03 31.18 97.30
C ALA A 521 47.19 30.60 98.72
N GLN A 522 46.98 29.29 98.90
CA GLN A 522 47.13 28.63 100.20
C GLN A 522 48.57 28.74 100.74
N ASN A 523 49.58 28.47 99.90
CA ASN A 523 50.98 28.57 100.32
C ASN A 523 51.35 29.99 100.77
N LEU A 524 50.82 31.04 100.10
CA LEU A 524 51.07 32.43 100.49
C LEU A 524 50.34 32.79 101.80
N SER A 525 49.10 32.32 101.99
CA SER A 525 48.38 32.45 103.27
C SER A 525 49.16 31.83 104.43
N ASP A 526 49.64 30.61 104.25
CA ASP A 526 50.36 29.86 105.30
C ASP A 526 51.71 30.52 105.63
N GLN A 527 52.40 31.08 104.63
CA GLN A 527 53.63 31.84 104.80
C GLN A 527 53.40 33.13 105.61
N HIS A 528 52.37 33.91 105.30
CA HIS A 528 52.03 35.13 106.04
C HIS A 528 51.71 34.86 107.51
N ILE A 529 50.99 33.78 107.80
CA ILE A 529 50.68 33.35 109.18
C ILE A 529 51.97 32.99 109.94
N ALA A 530 52.92 32.32 109.28
CA ALA A 530 54.22 31.97 109.86
C ALA A 530 55.09 33.22 110.14
N ASP A 531 55.17 34.16 109.20
CA ASP A 531 55.95 35.39 109.34
C ASP A 531 55.40 36.30 110.45
N GLN A 532 54.08 36.41 110.59
CA GLN A 532 53.46 37.12 111.72
C GLN A 532 53.82 36.48 113.06
N ALA A 533 53.76 35.14 113.16
CA ALA A 533 54.10 34.42 114.39
C ALA A 533 55.59 34.60 114.79
N GLN A 534 56.49 34.66 113.81
CA GLN A 534 57.92 34.96 114.04
C GLN A 534 58.10 36.40 114.53
N ALA A 535 57.46 37.39 113.89
CA ALA A 535 57.55 38.79 114.31
C ALA A 535 57.04 39.02 115.75
N GLU A 536 55.97 38.31 116.15
CA GLU A 536 55.47 38.32 117.52
C GLU A 536 56.44 37.70 118.54
N HIS A 537 57.16 36.65 118.16
CA HIS A 537 58.19 36.03 119.01
C HIS A 537 59.38 36.98 119.20
N ASP A 538 59.88 37.56 118.13
CA ASP A 538 61.09 38.41 118.16
C ASP A 538 60.85 39.69 118.97
N ALA A 539 59.62 40.23 118.94
CA ALA A 539 59.20 41.31 119.81
C ALA A 539 59.21 40.92 121.31
N LYS A 540 58.80 39.70 121.65
CA LYS A 540 58.83 39.17 123.03
C LYS A 540 60.28 38.95 123.50
N VAL A 541 61.15 38.42 122.63
CA VAL A 541 62.61 38.27 122.89
C VAL A 541 63.27 39.63 123.14
N ALA A 542 62.94 40.65 122.34
CA ALA A 542 63.49 42.00 122.53
C ALA A 542 63.12 42.64 123.88
N GLU A 543 61.88 42.48 124.33
CA GLU A 543 61.44 42.99 125.64
C GLU A 543 62.02 42.16 126.81
N ALA A 544 62.19 40.84 126.64
CA ALA A 544 62.85 39.99 127.63
C ALA A 544 64.31 40.41 127.86
N LYS A 545 65.08 40.61 126.78
CA LYS A 545 66.47 41.12 126.85
C LYS A 545 66.57 42.45 127.60
N LYS A 546 65.64 43.37 127.31
CA LYS A 546 65.55 44.68 127.95
C LYS A 546 65.27 44.62 129.46
N GLN A 547 64.63 43.56 129.95
CA GLN A 547 64.50 43.32 131.40
C GLN A 547 65.82 42.86 132.02
N ILE A 548 66.55 41.95 131.36
CA ILE A 548 67.84 41.41 131.84
C ILE A 548 68.93 42.50 131.86
N GLU A 549 68.98 43.37 130.86
CA GLU A 549 69.87 44.54 130.85
C GLU A 549 69.66 45.47 132.05
N ALA A 550 68.43 45.59 132.55
CA ALA A 550 68.08 46.46 133.66
C ALA A 550 68.47 45.92 135.06
N MET A 551 68.89 44.64 135.16
CA MET A 551 69.22 44.01 136.45
C MET A 551 70.53 44.59 137.04
N PRO A 552 70.54 45.05 138.29
CA PRO A 552 71.70 45.78 138.85
C PRO A 552 72.77 44.89 139.50
N GLY A 553 72.50 43.61 139.78
CA GLY A 553 73.47 42.68 140.38
C GLY A 553 74.26 41.82 139.39
N LEU A 554 73.79 41.71 138.13
CA LEU A 554 74.49 40.99 137.07
C LEU A 554 75.63 41.80 136.46
N SER A 555 76.76 41.16 136.20
CA SER A 555 77.82 41.72 135.37
C SER A 555 77.45 41.72 133.88
N ASP A 556 78.14 42.55 133.09
CA ASP A 556 77.96 42.63 131.64
C ASP A 556 78.13 41.28 130.93
N THR A 557 78.99 40.40 131.46
CA THR A 557 79.20 39.03 130.95
C THR A 557 77.96 38.17 131.16
N GLU A 558 77.37 38.21 132.35
CA GLU A 558 76.21 37.39 132.69
C GLU A 558 74.97 37.86 131.92
N LYS A 559 74.81 39.18 131.75
CA LYS A 559 73.80 39.77 130.86
C LYS A 559 73.97 39.28 129.41
N ALA A 560 75.20 39.25 128.90
CA ALA A 560 75.48 38.73 127.56
C ALA A 560 75.14 37.22 127.42
N ASP A 561 75.45 36.40 128.42
CA ASP A 561 75.10 34.98 128.43
C ASP A 561 73.57 34.75 128.46
N PHE A 562 72.83 35.51 129.28
CA PHE A 562 71.37 35.45 129.33
C PHE A 562 70.71 36.00 128.05
N ASN A 563 71.21 37.09 127.48
CA ASN A 563 70.79 37.57 126.17
C ASN A 563 71.04 36.53 125.07
N THR A 564 72.13 35.78 125.16
CA THR A 564 72.45 34.68 124.24
C THR A 564 71.51 33.49 124.42
N LYS A 565 71.07 33.17 125.66
CA LYS A 565 69.99 32.19 125.89
C LYS A 565 68.70 32.62 125.17
N LEU A 566 68.32 33.91 125.30
CA LEU A 566 67.14 34.48 124.64
C LEU A 566 67.26 34.50 123.09
N ASP A 567 68.44 34.74 122.51
CA ASP A 567 68.64 34.66 121.05
C ASP A 567 68.46 33.25 120.46
N ASN A 568 68.49 32.21 121.28
CA ASN A 568 68.37 30.82 120.84
C ASN A 568 66.96 30.23 121.06
N THR A 569 65.99 31.03 121.51
CA THR A 569 64.58 30.61 121.63
C THR A 569 63.87 30.62 120.27
N LYS A 570 62.80 29.84 120.16
CA LYS A 570 61.99 29.68 118.95
C LYS A 570 60.55 30.10 119.20
N VAL A 571 59.83 30.38 118.11
CA VAL A 571 58.39 30.67 118.13
C VAL A 571 57.62 29.60 118.92
N GLY A 572 57.09 29.99 120.08
CA GLY A 572 56.36 29.12 121.01
C GLY A 572 57.11 28.70 122.27
N ASP A 573 58.43 28.92 122.37
CA ASP A 573 59.18 28.72 123.61
C ASP A 573 58.77 29.76 124.67
N ASN A 574 58.78 29.35 125.96
CA ASN A 574 58.56 30.31 127.05
C ASN A 574 59.86 31.00 127.45
N LEU A 575 59.84 32.35 127.48
CA LEU A 575 60.97 33.19 127.86
C LEU A 575 61.09 33.38 129.38
N ASP A 576 59.99 33.27 130.12
CA ASP A 576 59.94 33.56 131.57
C ASP A 576 61.05 32.87 132.39
N PRO A 577 61.37 31.57 132.19
CA PRO A 577 62.38 30.88 133.01
C PRO A 577 63.79 31.47 132.87
N ILE A 578 64.11 32.06 131.70
CA ILE A 578 65.42 32.69 131.44
C ILE A 578 65.50 34.05 132.17
N ILE A 579 64.38 34.77 132.25
CA ILE A 579 64.26 36.03 132.99
C ILE A 579 64.30 35.77 134.51
N GLU A 580 63.59 34.74 134.99
CA GLU A 580 63.62 34.33 136.40
C GLU A 580 65.02 33.87 136.85
N GLU A 581 65.72 33.07 136.04
CA GLU A 581 67.09 32.63 136.33
C GLU A 581 68.07 33.83 136.46
N ALA A 582 67.93 34.83 135.58
CA ALA A 582 68.72 36.05 135.61
C ALA A 582 68.41 36.92 136.85
N GLN A 583 67.12 37.09 137.18
CA GLN A 583 66.68 37.88 138.33
C GLN A 583 67.20 37.31 139.66
N ASN A 584 67.10 35.98 139.84
CA ASN A 584 67.58 35.32 141.06
C ASN A 584 69.10 35.46 141.24
N LEU A 585 69.89 35.42 140.16
CA LEU A 585 71.34 35.62 140.23
C LEU A 585 71.70 37.08 140.56
N SER A 586 70.99 38.06 139.98
CA SER A 586 71.12 39.48 140.32
C SER A 586 70.94 39.72 141.82
N ASP A 587 69.87 39.18 142.40
CA ASP A 587 69.50 39.46 143.79
C ASP A 587 70.47 38.78 144.80
N GLN A 588 71.03 37.62 144.44
CA GLN A 588 72.09 36.97 145.22
C GLN A 588 73.38 37.82 145.29
N HIS A 589 73.85 38.36 144.16
CA HIS A 589 75.06 39.18 144.11
C HIS A 589 74.97 40.44 144.98
N ILE A 590 73.79 41.06 145.02
CA ILE A 590 73.53 42.25 145.84
C ILE A 590 73.61 41.93 147.34
N ALA A 591 73.13 40.75 147.75
CA ALA A 591 73.21 40.29 149.14
C ALA A 591 74.66 40.02 149.59
N ASP A 592 75.46 39.35 148.74
CA ASP A 592 76.84 39.01 149.06
C ASP A 592 77.75 40.25 149.18
N GLN A 593 77.54 41.28 148.34
CA GLN A 593 78.26 42.56 148.48
C GLN A 593 77.94 43.25 149.81
N ALA A 594 76.66 43.29 150.20
CA ALA A 594 76.24 43.97 151.44
C ALA A 594 76.84 43.34 152.70
N GLN A 595 77.03 42.01 152.72
CA GLN A 595 77.72 41.29 153.79
C GLN A 595 79.21 41.67 153.84
N ALA A 596 79.91 41.69 152.71
CA ALA A 596 81.33 42.04 152.65
C ALA A 596 81.62 43.48 153.14
N GLU A 597 80.74 44.44 152.83
CA GLU A 597 80.86 45.81 153.32
C GLU A 597 80.63 45.96 154.84
N HIS A 598 79.82 45.11 155.45
CA HIS A 598 79.63 45.10 156.91
C HIS A 598 80.89 44.58 157.62
N ASP A 599 81.41 43.44 157.18
CA ASP A 599 82.51 42.76 157.87
C ASP A 599 83.81 43.58 157.82
N ALA A 600 84.00 44.35 156.74
CA ALA A 600 85.06 45.35 156.63
C ALA A 600 84.95 46.49 157.67
N LYS A 601 83.73 46.95 157.97
CA LYS A 601 83.48 48.01 158.98
C LYS A 601 83.73 47.47 160.40
N VAL A 602 83.30 46.25 160.68
CA VAL A 602 83.57 45.55 161.97
C VAL A 602 85.07 45.41 162.21
N ALA A 603 85.85 45.04 161.18
CA ALA A 603 87.30 44.91 161.30
C ALA A 603 88.02 46.23 161.63
N GLU A 604 87.62 47.36 161.02
CA GLU A 604 88.23 48.66 161.32
C GLU A 604 87.77 49.23 162.68
N ALA A 605 86.53 48.96 163.11
CA ALA A 605 86.04 49.35 164.43
C ALA A 605 86.87 48.71 165.56
N LYS A 606 87.11 47.39 165.49
CA LYS A 606 87.93 46.66 166.48
C LYS A 606 89.34 47.23 166.63
N LYS A 607 89.95 47.57 165.49
CA LYS A 607 91.29 48.12 165.37
C LYS A 607 91.44 49.52 166.02
N GLN A 608 90.35 50.28 166.13
CA GLN A 608 90.34 51.53 166.90
C GLN A 608 90.36 51.26 168.41
N ILE A 609 89.59 50.27 168.87
CA ILE A 609 89.48 49.88 170.29
C ILE A 609 90.81 49.30 170.82
N GLU A 610 91.50 48.50 170.00
CA GLU A 610 92.84 47.99 170.34
C GLU A 610 93.88 49.10 170.57
N ALA A 611 93.74 50.25 169.91
CA ALA A 611 94.71 51.35 169.97
C ALA A 611 94.64 52.21 171.25
N MET A 612 93.62 52.04 172.09
CA MET A 612 93.38 52.87 173.27
C MET A 612 94.36 52.54 174.42
N GLU A 613 95.14 53.52 174.89
CA GLU A 613 96.17 53.30 175.94
C GLU A 613 95.61 53.22 177.36
N GLY A 614 94.39 53.72 177.62
CA GLY A 614 93.78 53.72 178.95
C GLY A 614 92.92 52.48 179.27
N LEU A 615 92.58 51.65 178.28
CA LEU A 615 91.86 50.40 178.49
C LEU A 615 92.81 49.24 178.81
N THR A 616 92.40 48.37 179.72
CA THR A 616 93.04 47.07 179.92
C THR A 616 92.67 46.08 178.82
N ASP A 617 93.52 45.08 178.60
CA ASP A 617 93.32 44.04 177.58
C ASP A 617 91.98 43.29 177.75
N THR A 618 91.49 43.15 178.99
CA THR A 618 90.18 42.55 179.30
C THR A 618 89.03 43.41 178.76
N GLU A 619 89.07 44.72 178.96
CA GLU A 619 88.02 45.64 178.53
C GLU A 619 87.99 45.71 176.99
N LYS A 620 89.15 45.75 176.34
CA LYS A 620 89.28 45.66 174.87
C LYS A 620 88.65 44.39 174.31
N ALA A 621 88.88 43.24 174.95
CA ALA A 621 88.30 41.96 174.53
C ALA A 621 86.76 41.94 174.62
N ASP A 622 86.18 42.50 175.67
CA ASP A 622 84.72 42.62 175.81
C ASP A 622 84.12 43.53 174.72
N PHE A 623 84.76 44.68 174.42
CA PHE A 623 84.33 45.57 173.34
C PHE A 623 84.48 44.95 171.94
N ASN A 624 85.58 44.24 171.66
CA ASN A 624 85.74 43.50 170.41
C ASN A 624 84.69 42.38 170.25
N THR A 625 84.26 41.77 171.36
CA THR A 625 83.18 40.77 171.38
C THR A 625 81.81 41.39 171.11
N LYS A 626 81.55 42.63 171.57
CA LYS A 626 80.36 43.40 171.17
C LYS A 626 80.33 43.64 169.65
N LEU A 627 81.49 43.95 169.05
CA LEU A 627 81.60 44.15 167.59
C LEU A 627 81.44 42.86 166.77
N ASP A 628 81.88 41.69 167.25
CA ASP A 628 81.62 40.41 166.58
C ASP A 628 80.13 40.00 166.56
N ALA A 629 79.30 40.59 167.41
CA ALA A 629 77.88 40.27 167.52
C ALA A 629 76.98 41.04 166.54
N THR A 630 77.53 41.99 165.77
CA THR A 630 76.77 42.87 164.87
C THR A 630 76.46 42.22 163.52
N LYS A 631 75.46 42.76 162.83
CA LYS A 631 74.97 42.29 161.53
C LYS A 631 74.88 43.43 160.52
N VAL A 632 74.76 43.07 159.23
CA VAL A 632 74.57 44.01 158.13
C VAL A 632 73.43 45.00 158.42
N GLY A 633 73.80 46.26 158.68
CA GLY A 633 72.88 47.35 159.03
C GLY A 633 72.95 47.85 160.47
N ASP A 634 73.60 47.14 161.40
CA ASP A 634 73.83 47.61 162.77
C ASP A 634 74.84 48.76 162.81
N ASN A 635 74.66 49.70 163.75
CA ASN A 635 75.62 50.79 163.97
C ASN A 635 76.73 50.38 164.95
N LEU A 636 77.98 50.54 164.53
CA LEU A 636 79.17 50.20 165.30
C LEU A 636 79.63 51.35 166.22
N ASP A 637 79.35 52.61 165.87
CA ASP A 637 79.85 53.80 166.56
C ASP A 637 79.63 53.77 168.10
N PRO A 638 78.46 53.35 168.63
CA PRO A 638 78.21 53.37 170.08
C PRO A 638 79.15 52.47 170.88
N ILE A 639 79.67 51.40 170.26
CA ILE A 639 80.60 50.45 170.89
C ILE A 639 82.01 51.06 170.96
N ILE A 640 82.38 51.87 169.96
CA ILE A 640 83.66 52.60 169.88
C ILE A 640 83.66 53.77 170.89
N ASP A 641 82.57 54.55 170.93
CA ASP A 641 82.40 55.68 171.86
C ASP A 641 82.42 55.25 173.33
N GLU A 642 81.78 54.11 173.66
CA GLU A 642 81.77 53.55 175.02
C GLU A 642 83.19 53.14 175.47
N ALA A 643 83.99 52.59 174.56
CA ALA A 643 85.39 52.22 174.80
C ALA A 643 86.29 53.45 175.00
N GLN A 644 86.15 54.48 174.16
CA GLN A 644 86.98 55.69 174.21
C GLN A 644 86.81 56.47 175.52
N ASN A 645 85.57 56.62 176.01
CA ASN A 645 85.30 57.32 177.28
C ASN A 645 85.95 56.63 178.49
N LEU A 646 85.95 55.29 178.52
CA LEU A 646 86.55 54.51 179.60
C LEU A 646 88.09 54.58 179.59
N SER A 647 88.71 54.62 178.40
CA SER A 647 90.15 54.88 178.25
C SER A 647 90.56 56.20 178.91
N ASP A 648 89.88 57.30 178.56
CA ASP A 648 90.28 58.64 178.98
C ASP A 648 90.13 58.84 180.50
N GLN A 649 89.19 58.13 181.13
CA GLN A 649 88.96 58.22 182.58
C GLN A 649 90.13 57.67 183.41
N HIS A 650 90.78 56.56 182.98
CA HIS A 650 91.89 55.96 183.71
C HIS A 650 93.18 56.81 183.74
N ILE A 651 93.34 57.74 182.79
CA ILE A 651 94.57 58.55 182.63
C ILE A 651 94.66 59.68 183.69
N ALA A 652 93.56 60.04 184.35
CA ALA A 652 93.45 61.29 185.12
C ALA A 652 94.08 61.29 186.54
N GLU A 653 94.28 60.14 187.19
CA GLU A 653 94.35 60.09 188.67
C GLU A 653 95.75 60.26 189.34
N GLN A 654 96.87 60.44 188.62
CA GLN A 654 98.22 60.19 189.17
C GLN A 654 99.15 61.43 189.45
N LYS A 655 98.86 62.37 190.39
CA LYS A 655 99.85 63.41 190.85
C LYS A 655 99.81 63.82 192.36
N PRO A 656 100.95 64.18 193.02
CA PRO A 656 101.07 64.40 194.50
C PRO A 656 101.24 65.88 195.00
N SER A 657 101.45 66.07 196.33
CA SER A 657 101.24 67.34 197.09
C SER A 657 102.45 67.90 197.92
N LYS A 658 102.23 68.89 198.82
CA LYS A 658 103.26 69.66 199.61
C LYS A 658 103.15 69.51 201.15
N GLN A 659 104.19 69.91 201.89
CA GLN A 659 104.43 69.61 203.33
C GLN A 659 104.81 70.84 204.22
N ARG A 660 104.87 70.66 205.56
CA ARG A 660 105.27 71.66 206.58
C ARG A 660 105.93 71.00 207.82
N GLY A 661 106.97 71.60 208.43
CA GLY A 661 107.56 71.14 209.71
C GLY A 661 109.09 71.23 209.82
N TRP A 662 109.68 70.67 210.89
CA TRP A 662 111.13 70.36 210.94
C TRP A 662 111.42 69.14 210.06
N ILE A 663 112.23 69.30 209.02
CA ILE A 663 112.53 68.25 208.04
C ILE A 663 114.05 68.13 207.89
N LYS A 664 114.54 66.90 207.74
CA LYS A 664 115.97 66.58 207.59
C LYS A 664 116.27 66.28 206.13
N GLU A 665 117.00 67.18 205.47
CA GLU A 665 117.37 67.07 204.06
C GLU A 665 118.90 67.01 203.92
N ASN A 666 119.40 66.05 203.14
CA ASN A 666 120.83 65.90 202.80
C ASN A 666 121.77 66.01 204.02
N GLY A 667 121.35 65.48 205.17
CA GLY A 667 122.11 65.45 206.42
C GLY A 667 121.80 66.58 207.41
N ASN A 668 121.35 67.75 206.94
CA ASN A 668 121.09 68.93 207.78
C ASN A 668 119.61 69.07 208.15
N TRP A 669 119.33 69.74 209.28
CA TRP A 669 117.99 70.07 209.73
C TRP A 669 117.55 71.45 209.23
N PHE A 670 116.33 71.53 208.72
CA PHE A 670 115.70 72.78 208.28
C PHE A 670 114.26 72.84 208.79
N TYR A 671 113.77 74.04 209.09
CA TYR A 671 112.38 74.27 209.50
C TYR A 671 111.59 74.93 208.37
N TYR A 672 110.42 74.39 208.04
CA TYR A 672 109.50 74.92 207.03
C TYR A 672 108.24 75.52 207.68
N LYS A 673 107.90 76.76 207.31
CA LYS A 673 106.69 77.47 207.78
C LYS A 673 105.45 77.06 206.95
N GLU A 674 104.29 77.66 207.23
CA GLU A 674 103.00 77.40 206.55
C GLU A 674 103.06 77.63 205.03
N ASP A 675 103.89 78.57 204.60
CA ASP A 675 104.22 78.88 203.21
C ASP A 675 105.02 77.75 202.49
N GLY A 676 105.45 76.71 203.21
CA GLY A 676 106.34 75.67 202.70
C GLY A 676 107.76 76.16 202.43
N GLN A 677 108.18 77.29 203.03
CA GLN A 677 109.48 77.91 202.83
C GLN A 677 110.38 77.84 204.07
N LYS A 678 111.69 77.93 203.81
CA LYS A 678 112.78 77.41 204.65
C LYS A 678 113.33 78.50 205.57
N ALA A 679 113.35 78.25 206.88
CA ALA A 679 113.89 79.18 207.87
C ALA A 679 115.40 78.97 208.11
N ILE A 680 116.13 80.06 208.27
CA ILE A 680 117.59 80.10 208.48
C ILE A 680 117.95 81.31 209.35
N GLY A 681 118.39 81.03 210.59
CA GLY A 681 118.72 82.04 211.62
C GLY A 681 118.11 81.71 212.99
N TRP A 682 118.66 82.28 214.06
CA TRP A 682 118.01 82.29 215.37
C TRP A 682 116.94 83.38 215.41
N LEU A 683 115.74 83.06 215.92
CA LEU A 683 114.72 84.05 216.25
C LEU A 683 114.80 84.39 217.75
N PRO A 684 114.59 85.66 218.16
CA PRO A 684 114.48 86.06 219.57
C PRO A 684 113.25 85.48 220.30
N GLU A 685 113.10 85.86 221.58
CA GLU A 685 111.94 85.59 222.44
C GLU A 685 110.58 85.96 221.81
#